data_AF-A0A6B2E8N5-F1
#
_entry.id   AF-A0A6B2E8N5-F1
#
_cell.length_a   1.000
_cell.length_b   1.000
_cell.length_c   1.000
_cell.angle_alpha   90.00
_cell.angle_beta   90.00
_cell.angle_gamma   90.00
#
_symmetry.space_group_name_H-M   'P 1'
#
loop_
_entity.id
_entity.type
_entity.pdbx_description
1 polymer ?
#
loop_
_entity_poly.entity_id
_entity_poly.type
_entity_poly.pdbx_seq_one_letter_code
_entity_poly.pdbx_strand_id
1 'polypeptide(L)'
;MAKSLFGRDHEGYSGREEHIKKLDTAAEDELSEITESLHLVRPSPGGPFSALTPSMWPQDILTKLGQPESDSDQADYRFDEFGFRVEEEDGPEQSSNKLLSIPFIEDDKHRLQWIAHLEFSHHKEATELTWDTVEVILPRTEKLRGMVRSGIPHSLRPQMWMRLSGALQKKLKTETSYRDIVKASSNDALMTSKQIEKDLLRIMPTNVCFSSPSGTGIPRLRRVLRGLAWLYPDIGYCQGTGVIAASLLLFMEEEDAFWMMATIVEDLLPASYYSSTLLGIQADQRVMQTLIGNYLSSVDDALKSHDIELSLITLHWFLTIFASVVHMKILLRVWDWFFYDGSIVLFQLTLGMLKIKEPNLKDLENSAQIFNSLSDIPGDIDDVENLFAISMEVGGSLSQTVIDTHRRRHLAYLMADQGTLVGNPEATPNLPKQQLVKRQVKKNKSVIQTLLFGAENGDEDLKSKNIKQTEILVDLREAILKVARHFLTIEPKLQAHIKLVADYTMDSHAKDHEDYINVSRNRKRRAKALHDFERHDDDELGFRRNDIITIVSQKDEHCWVGELNGLRGWFPAKFVELLDERSKQYSSAGDDAISETVTDLVRGTFAPTIKQVLEHGMRRPSFLGGPCHPWLFIEEAATREVEKDFDSVYSRLVLCKTYRLDEDGKVLTPEELLYRSVQSINQSHDNAHAQMDVKLRSLVCLGLNEQVLHLWLEVLCSCAEIVQKWYYPWSFIYSPGWVQIKCEVRILSQFAFNLNPDWELPTRKGVQSQPLKDGVRDMLVKHHLFSWDL
;
A
#
# COMPACT_ATOMS: atom_id res chain seq x y z
N MET A 1 -44.90 -69.26 -2.30
CA MET A 1 -43.74 -69.84 -1.59
C MET A 1 -42.87 -68.69 -1.07
N ALA A 2 -43.45 -67.91 -0.16
CA ALA A 2 -42.90 -66.68 0.43
C ALA A 2 -43.03 -66.80 1.96
N LYS A 3 -42.00 -66.34 2.70
CA LYS A 3 -41.72 -66.48 4.15
C LYS A 3 -40.72 -67.60 4.54
N SER A 4 -39.43 -67.44 4.24
CA SER A 4 -38.41 -68.25 4.95
C SER A 4 -36.98 -67.67 5.07
N LEU A 5 -36.72 -66.40 4.77
CA LEU A 5 -35.34 -65.86 4.86
C LEU A 5 -35.23 -64.48 5.54
N PHE A 6 -36.19 -64.13 6.40
CA PHE A 6 -35.99 -63.09 7.41
C PHE A 6 -35.75 -63.78 8.75
N GLY A 7 -34.52 -63.71 9.24
CA GLY A 7 -34.15 -64.27 10.53
C GLY A 7 -32.65 -64.31 10.75
N ARG A 8 -32.03 -63.12 10.90
CA ARG A 8 -30.84 -62.93 11.73
C ARG A 8 -30.89 -61.51 12.30
N ASP A 9 -30.84 -61.45 13.62
CA ASP A 9 -30.89 -60.23 14.42
C ASP A 9 -29.74 -59.28 14.07
N HIS A 10 -30.06 -57.99 13.97
CA HIS A 10 -29.09 -56.91 13.83
C HIS A 10 -28.39 -56.67 15.18
N GLU A 11 -27.27 -57.35 15.42
CA GLU A 11 -26.20 -56.81 16.26
C GLU A 11 -25.35 -55.87 15.41
N GLY A 12 -25.39 -54.57 15.71
CA GLY A 12 -24.62 -53.57 14.95
C GLY A 12 -24.83 -52.16 15.45
N TYR A 13 -24.58 -51.91 16.74
CA TYR A 13 -24.61 -50.58 17.34
C TYR A 13 -23.49 -50.42 18.39
N SER A 14 -22.28 -50.92 18.11
CA SER A 14 -21.09 -50.75 18.96
C SER A 14 -19.96 -49.96 18.30
N GLY A 15 -19.95 -49.80 16.97
CA GLY A 15 -18.88 -49.11 16.26
C GLY A 15 -18.96 -47.57 16.29
N ARG A 16 -20.08 -46.99 16.71
CA ARG A 16 -20.30 -45.53 16.69
C ARG A 16 -19.50 -44.80 17.78
N GLU A 17 -19.45 -45.35 18.99
CA GLU A 17 -18.72 -44.76 20.12
C GLU A 17 -17.20 -44.97 20.00
N GLU A 18 -16.76 -46.12 19.48
CA GLU A 18 -15.33 -46.38 19.23
C GLU A 18 -14.76 -45.55 18.08
N HIS A 19 -15.56 -45.19 17.06
CA HIS A 19 -15.11 -44.31 15.99
C HIS A 19 -15.07 -42.85 16.42
N ILE A 20 -16.02 -42.41 17.26
CA ILE A 20 -16.03 -41.06 17.85
C ILE A 20 -14.79 -40.87 18.74
N LYS A 21 -14.48 -41.85 19.61
CA LYS A 21 -13.24 -41.82 20.41
C LYS A 21 -11.96 -41.75 19.57
N LYS A 22 -11.97 -42.29 18.35
CA LYS A 22 -10.81 -42.32 17.43
C LYS A 22 -10.61 -41.01 16.66
N LEU A 23 -11.69 -40.32 16.31
CA LEU A 23 -11.64 -38.98 15.69
C LEU A 23 -11.32 -37.89 16.71
N ASP A 24 -11.78 -38.03 17.96
CA ASP A 24 -11.30 -37.23 19.09
C ASP A 24 -9.80 -37.42 19.24
N THR A 25 -9.30 -38.67 19.22
CA THR A 25 -7.85 -38.92 19.30
C THR A 25 -7.09 -38.33 18.12
N ALA A 26 -7.48 -38.40 16.85
CA ALA A 26 -6.63 -37.85 15.77
C ALA A 26 -6.41 -36.31 15.83
N ALA A 27 -7.45 -35.53 16.13
CA ALA A 27 -7.34 -34.06 16.26
C ALA A 27 -6.81 -33.65 17.66
N GLU A 28 -7.16 -34.38 18.70
CA GLU A 28 -6.56 -34.21 20.03
C GLU A 28 -5.12 -34.69 20.08
N ASP A 29 -4.71 -35.65 19.24
CA ASP A 29 -3.36 -36.26 19.14
C ASP A 29 -2.41 -35.36 18.37
N GLU A 30 -2.81 -34.75 17.24
CA GLU A 30 -2.00 -33.70 16.61
C GLU A 30 -1.85 -32.50 17.54
N LEU A 31 -2.95 -32.10 18.20
CA LEU A 31 -2.90 -31.03 19.19
C LEU A 31 -2.10 -31.46 20.44
N SER A 32 -2.13 -32.74 20.85
CA SER A 32 -1.47 -33.26 22.07
C SER A 32 0.00 -33.45 21.85
N GLU A 33 0.40 -34.00 20.71
CA GLU A 33 1.79 -34.06 20.28
C GLU A 33 2.39 -32.64 20.20
N ILE A 34 1.67 -31.65 19.65
CA ILE A 34 2.15 -30.26 19.61
C ILE A 34 2.23 -29.64 21.02
N THR A 35 1.23 -29.85 21.89
CA THR A 35 1.23 -29.25 23.23
C THR A 35 2.16 -29.96 24.23
N GLU A 36 2.34 -31.28 24.11
CA GLU A 36 3.26 -32.09 24.92
C GLU A 36 4.71 -31.85 24.48
N SER A 37 4.97 -31.71 23.18
CA SER A 37 6.33 -31.37 22.69
C SER A 37 6.76 -29.93 23.02
N LEU A 38 5.82 -29.01 23.22
CA LEU A 38 6.09 -27.59 23.50
C LEU A 38 5.75 -27.15 24.94
N HIS A 39 5.29 -28.04 25.82
CA HIS A 39 4.85 -27.74 27.20
C HIS A 39 3.84 -26.57 27.30
N LEU A 40 2.86 -26.52 26.39
CA LEU A 40 1.89 -25.41 26.31
C LEU A 40 0.68 -25.64 27.22
N VAL A 41 0.19 -24.57 27.88
CA VAL A 41 -1.06 -24.58 28.63
C VAL A 41 -2.23 -24.46 27.65
N ARG A 42 -3.21 -25.38 27.76
CA ARG A 42 -4.42 -25.39 26.94
C ARG A 42 -5.56 -24.59 27.61
N PRO A 43 -6.31 -23.76 26.87
CA PRO A 43 -7.56 -23.18 27.35
C PRO A 43 -8.61 -24.25 27.66
N SER A 44 -9.49 -23.98 28.64
CA SER A 44 -10.69 -24.80 28.88
C SER A 44 -11.74 -24.57 27.77
N PRO A 45 -12.49 -25.60 27.34
CA PRO A 45 -13.55 -25.43 26.35
C PRO A 45 -14.60 -24.38 26.79
N GLY A 46 -14.89 -23.42 25.91
CA GLY A 46 -15.81 -22.30 26.19
C GLY A 46 -15.26 -21.26 27.18
N GLY A 47 -13.99 -21.38 27.59
CA GLY A 47 -13.28 -20.42 28.42
C GLY A 47 -12.46 -19.42 27.61
N PRO A 48 -11.74 -18.50 28.30
CA PRO A 48 -10.91 -17.51 27.64
C PRO A 48 -9.94 -18.12 26.63
N PHE A 49 -9.86 -17.54 25.43
CA PHE A 49 -8.97 -17.97 24.34
C PHE A 49 -9.27 -19.35 23.72
N SER A 50 -10.35 -20.04 24.10
CA SER A 50 -10.66 -21.40 23.62
C SER A 50 -11.00 -21.48 22.13
N ALA A 51 -11.37 -20.36 21.51
CA ALA A 51 -11.68 -20.26 20.08
C ALA A 51 -10.49 -19.77 19.23
N LEU A 52 -9.30 -19.64 19.84
CA LEU A 52 -8.09 -19.22 19.12
C LEU A 52 -7.34 -20.43 18.56
N THR A 53 -6.71 -20.25 17.39
CA THR A 53 -5.73 -21.21 16.88
C THR A 53 -4.57 -21.35 17.89
N PRO A 54 -4.03 -22.55 18.13
CA PRO A 54 -3.03 -22.80 19.18
C PRO A 54 -1.81 -21.87 19.11
N SER A 55 -1.41 -21.51 17.88
CA SER A 55 -0.25 -20.66 17.62
C SER A 55 -0.45 -19.18 18.04
N MET A 56 -1.67 -18.81 18.43
CA MET A 56 -2.04 -17.48 18.93
C MET A 56 -2.27 -17.43 20.45
N TRP A 57 -2.29 -18.57 21.14
CA TRP A 57 -2.55 -18.62 22.58
C TRP A 57 -1.56 -17.78 23.40
N PRO A 58 -2.03 -16.85 24.24
CA PRO A 58 -1.17 -16.04 25.10
C PRO A 58 -0.71 -16.85 26.32
N GLN A 59 0.36 -17.63 26.13
CA GLN A 59 0.87 -18.57 27.15
C GLN A 59 1.19 -17.93 28.50
N ASP A 60 1.73 -16.70 28.50
CA ASP A 60 2.04 -15.95 29.73
C ASP A 60 0.79 -15.65 30.57
N ILE A 61 -0.36 -15.47 29.92
CA ILE A 61 -1.64 -15.16 30.58
C ILE A 61 -2.35 -16.44 30.99
N LEU A 62 -2.35 -17.46 30.12
CA LEU A 62 -2.90 -18.79 30.44
C LEU A 62 -2.21 -19.41 31.66
N THR A 63 -0.89 -19.26 31.77
CA THR A 63 -0.12 -19.77 32.93
C THR A 63 -0.50 -19.06 34.22
N LYS A 64 -0.81 -17.75 34.17
CA LYS A 64 -1.28 -16.97 35.34
C LYS A 64 -2.70 -17.35 35.75
N LEU A 65 -3.59 -17.55 34.78
CA LEU A 65 -4.98 -17.97 35.03
C LEU A 65 -5.06 -19.40 35.62
N GLY A 66 -4.08 -20.26 35.35
CA GLY A 66 -4.02 -21.63 35.86
C GLY A 66 -3.47 -21.78 37.28
N GLN A 67 -3.00 -20.71 37.94
CA GLN A 67 -2.48 -20.76 39.31
C GLN A 67 -3.61 -20.56 40.34
N PRO A 68 -3.74 -21.42 41.38
CA PRO A 68 -4.72 -21.22 42.44
C PRO A 68 -4.36 -19.98 43.27
N GLU A 69 -5.37 -19.15 43.51
CA GLU A 69 -5.33 -17.76 44.02
C GLU A 69 -4.21 -17.41 45.02
N SER A 70 -3.51 -16.32 44.74
CA SER A 70 -2.91 -15.45 45.76
C SER A 70 -3.54 -14.06 45.63
N ASP A 71 -4.12 -13.57 46.72
CA ASP A 71 -4.71 -12.23 46.95
C ASP A 71 -3.88 -11.04 46.40
N SER A 72 -3.89 -10.79 45.10
CA SER A 72 -3.37 -9.54 44.55
C SER A 72 -4.17 -9.11 43.33
N ASP A 73 -4.92 -8.01 43.49
CA ASP A 73 -5.51 -7.15 42.46
C ASP A 73 -6.00 -7.89 41.21
N GLN A 74 -7.17 -8.56 41.30
CA GLN A 74 -7.89 -8.97 40.10
C GLN A 74 -8.21 -7.71 39.30
N ALA A 75 -7.57 -7.56 38.14
CA ALA A 75 -7.89 -6.47 37.22
C ALA A 75 -9.39 -6.48 36.89
N ASP A 76 -10.02 -5.31 36.81
CA ASP A 76 -11.48 -5.08 36.60
C ASP A 76 -12.04 -5.63 35.26
N TYR A 77 -11.39 -6.61 34.62
CA TYR A 77 -11.76 -7.12 33.31
C TYR A 77 -11.41 -8.60 33.10
N ARG A 78 -12.28 -9.31 32.34
CA ARG A 78 -12.12 -10.71 31.91
C ARG A 78 -11.80 -10.79 30.42
N PHE A 79 -11.54 -12.00 29.90
CA PHE A 79 -11.37 -12.24 28.46
C PHE A 79 -12.41 -13.24 27.96
N ASP A 80 -12.91 -13.02 26.75
CA ASP A 80 -13.80 -13.96 26.06
C ASP A 80 -13.04 -15.10 25.34
N GLU A 81 -13.77 -15.98 24.67
CA GLU A 81 -13.22 -17.14 23.97
C GLU A 81 -12.31 -16.75 22.78
N PHE A 82 -12.46 -15.52 22.28
CA PHE A 82 -11.71 -14.94 21.17
C PHE A 82 -10.57 -14.02 21.63
N GLY A 83 -10.39 -13.86 22.95
CA GLY A 83 -9.35 -13.05 23.56
C GLY A 83 -9.61 -11.55 23.59
N PHE A 84 -10.87 -11.11 23.41
CA PHE A 84 -11.28 -9.73 23.67
C PHE A 84 -11.50 -9.50 25.16
N ARG A 85 -11.11 -8.32 25.64
CA ARG A 85 -11.38 -7.86 26.99
C ARG A 85 -12.88 -7.60 27.17
N VAL A 86 -13.45 -8.10 28.26
CA VAL A 86 -14.84 -7.93 28.70
C VAL A 86 -14.84 -7.21 30.05
N GLU A 87 -15.58 -6.12 30.18
CA GLU A 87 -15.67 -5.35 31.42
C GLU A 87 -16.73 -5.93 32.37
N GLU A 88 -16.67 -5.64 33.67
CA GLU A 88 -17.61 -6.24 34.65
C GLU A 88 -19.09 -5.87 34.38
N GLU A 89 -19.36 -4.68 33.83
CA GLU A 89 -20.72 -4.24 33.43
C GLU A 89 -21.28 -5.02 32.23
N ASP A 90 -20.41 -5.71 31.48
CA ASP A 90 -20.76 -6.61 30.36
C ASP A 90 -20.97 -8.07 30.82
N GLY A 91 -20.93 -8.34 32.14
CA GLY A 91 -21.21 -9.63 32.75
C GLY A 91 -22.70 -10.03 32.70
N PRO A 92 -23.12 -11.16 33.32
CA PRO A 92 -24.47 -11.73 33.21
C PRO A 92 -25.62 -10.87 33.82
N GLU A 93 -25.38 -9.60 34.11
CA GLU A 93 -26.40 -8.61 34.46
C GLU A 93 -27.22 -8.18 33.21
N GLN A 94 -28.42 -7.66 33.43
CA GLN A 94 -29.45 -7.43 32.39
C GLN A 94 -29.07 -6.42 31.28
N SER A 95 -27.91 -5.75 31.38
CA SER A 95 -27.39 -4.78 30.41
C SER A 95 -26.33 -5.33 29.45
N SER A 96 -25.85 -6.56 29.62
CA SER A 96 -24.81 -7.13 28.76
C SER A 96 -25.30 -7.59 27.39
N ASN A 97 -24.42 -7.50 26.40
CA ASN A 97 -24.69 -8.06 25.08
C ASN A 97 -24.99 -9.56 25.23
N LYS A 98 -26.20 -9.98 24.83
CA LYS A 98 -26.69 -11.37 24.94
C LYS A 98 -25.72 -12.40 24.33
N LEU A 99 -24.89 -12.00 23.37
CA LEU A 99 -23.87 -12.86 22.78
C LEU A 99 -22.69 -13.16 23.73
N LEU A 100 -22.37 -12.25 24.66
CA LEU A 100 -21.29 -12.44 25.65
C LEU A 100 -21.70 -13.42 26.76
N SER A 101 -22.99 -13.52 27.08
CA SER A 101 -23.50 -14.43 28.11
C SER A 101 -23.63 -15.89 27.65
N ILE A 102 -23.51 -16.17 26.35
CA ILE A 102 -23.63 -17.53 25.78
C ILE A 102 -22.24 -18.06 25.45
N PRO A 103 -21.69 -19.07 26.15
CA PRO A 103 -20.38 -19.63 25.84
C PRO A 103 -20.27 -20.13 24.39
N PHE A 104 -19.14 -19.88 23.75
CA PHE A 104 -18.85 -20.36 22.40
C PHE A 104 -18.32 -21.80 22.46
N ILE A 105 -19.25 -22.76 22.37
CA ILE A 105 -18.95 -24.19 22.35
C ILE A 105 -19.44 -24.78 21.03
N GLU A 106 -18.57 -25.55 20.37
CA GLU A 106 -18.89 -26.27 19.15
C GLU A 106 -19.91 -27.40 19.42
N ASP A 107 -20.93 -27.53 18.57
CA ASP A 107 -21.88 -28.64 18.65
C ASP A 107 -21.34 -29.88 17.92
N ASP A 108 -21.04 -30.93 18.68
CA ASP A 108 -20.52 -32.21 18.17
C ASP A 108 -21.44 -32.84 17.13
N LYS A 109 -22.76 -32.73 17.28
CA LYS A 109 -23.70 -33.31 16.32
C LYS A 109 -23.62 -32.57 14.98
N HIS A 110 -23.54 -31.25 15.04
CA HIS A 110 -23.37 -30.43 13.85
C HIS A 110 -22.02 -30.69 13.18
N ARG A 111 -20.93 -30.82 13.95
CA ARG A 111 -19.62 -31.20 13.45
C ARG A 111 -19.64 -32.56 12.74
N LEU A 112 -20.26 -33.57 13.33
CA LEU A 112 -20.39 -34.90 12.73
C LEU A 112 -21.17 -34.88 11.40
N GLN A 113 -22.18 -34.03 11.27
CA GLN A 113 -22.91 -33.88 10.00
C GLN A 113 -22.00 -33.38 8.87
N TRP A 114 -21.10 -32.45 9.19
CA TRP A 114 -20.10 -31.95 8.24
C TRP A 114 -19.08 -33.01 7.85
N ILE A 115 -18.53 -33.71 8.84
CA ILE A 115 -17.59 -34.82 8.60
C ILE A 115 -18.23 -35.88 7.70
N ALA A 116 -19.43 -36.34 8.04
CA ALA A 116 -20.17 -37.30 7.23
C ALA A 116 -20.40 -36.78 5.80
N HIS A 117 -20.74 -35.50 5.62
CA HIS A 117 -20.91 -34.94 4.28
C HIS A 117 -19.61 -34.98 3.46
N LEU A 118 -18.46 -34.65 4.07
CA LEU A 118 -17.16 -34.70 3.41
C LEU A 118 -16.77 -36.13 3.04
N GLU A 119 -16.98 -37.08 3.94
CA GLU A 119 -16.76 -38.52 3.69
C GLU A 119 -17.63 -39.01 2.51
N PHE A 120 -18.95 -38.82 2.57
CA PHE A 120 -19.84 -39.33 1.51
C PHE A 120 -19.62 -38.67 0.15
N SER A 121 -19.12 -37.43 0.11
CA SER A 121 -18.97 -36.67 -1.14
C SER A 121 -17.62 -36.89 -1.82
N HIS A 122 -16.57 -37.23 -1.06
CA HIS A 122 -15.18 -37.23 -1.55
C HIS A 122 -14.43 -38.54 -1.32
N HIS A 123 -15.00 -39.48 -0.57
CA HIS A 123 -14.33 -40.72 -0.21
C HIS A 123 -14.75 -41.89 -1.12
N LYS A 124 -13.81 -42.40 -1.94
CA LYS A 124 -14.05 -43.51 -2.88
C LYS A 124 -13.61 -44.89 -2.36
N GLU A 125 -12.79 -44.97 -1.31
CA GLU A 125 -12.25 -46.22 -0.73
C GLU A 125 -12.11 -46.09 0.78
N ALA A 126 -12.22 -47.19 1.55
CA ALA A 126 -12.36 -47.23 3.01
C ALA A 126 -11.08 -46.89 3.84
N THR A 127 -10.46 -45.74 3.60
CA THR A 127 -9.41 -45.14 4.44
C THR A 127 -9.98 -44.14 5.46
N GLU A 128 -9.14 -43.61 6.35
CA GLU A 128 -9.54 -42.60 7.35
C GLU A 128 -9.58 -41.19 6.71
N LEU A 129 -10.56 -40.35 7.10
CA LEU A 129 -10.70 -39.00 6.54
C LEU A 129 -9.55 -38.11 7.03
N THR A 130 -8.72 -37.64 6.11
CA THR A 130 -7.70 -36.61 6.38
C THR A 130 -7.90 -35.43 5.44
N TRP A 131 -7.38 -34.26 5.79
CA TRP A 131 -7.51 -33.08 4.92
C TRP A 131 -6.82 -33.26 3.55
N ASP A 132 -5.85 -34.17 3.45
CA ASP A 132 -5.19 -34.53 2.20
C ASP A 132 -6.10 -35.33 1.24
N THR A 133 -7.11 -36.03 1.77
CA THR A 133 -8.09 -36.78 0.95
C THR A 133 -9.28 -35.92 0.52
N VAL A 134 -9.50 -34.78 1.17
CA VAL A 134 -10.55 -33.82 0.80
C VAL A 134 -10.09 -32.98 -0.40
N GLU A 135 -10.90 -32.95 -1.46
CA GLU A 135 -10.62 -32.19 -2.68
C GLU A 135 -10.29 -30.71 -2.39
N VAL A 136 -9.32 -30.17 -3.14
CA VAL A 136 -8.89 -28.77 -3.02
C VAL A 136 -10.02 -27.79 -3.38
N ILE A 137 -10.91 -28.19 -4.30
CA ILE A 137 -12.07 -27.40 -4.73
C ILE A 137 -13.31 -28.24 -4.50
N LEU A 138 -14.22 -27.74 -3.66
CA LEU A 138 -15.45 -28.44 -3.35
C LEU A 138 -16.55 -28.09 -4.38
N PRO A 139 -17.32 -29.08 -4.86
CA PRO A 139 -18.43 -28.84 -5.76
C PRO A 139 -19.52 -28.02 -5.07
N ARG A 140 -19.95 -26.92 -5.71
CA ARG A 140 -20.97 -26.00 -5.19
C ARG A 140 -22.39 -26.58 -5.32
N THR A 141 -22.69 -27.61 -4.52
CA THR A 141 -24.02 -28.24 -4.46
C THR A 141 -24.98 -27.44 -3.58
N GLU A 142 -26.29 -27.58 -3.81
CA GLU A 142 -27.31 -26.94 -2.96
C GLU A 142 -27.24 -27.44 -1.50
N LYS A 143 -26.86 -28.72 -1.31
CA LYS A 143 -26.63 -29.28 0.03
C LYS A 143 -25.49 -28.56 0.74
N LEU A 144 -24.33 -28.41 0.09
CA LEU A 144 -23.19 -27.70 0.66
C LEU A 144 -23.55 -26.24 0.95
N ARG A 145 -24.26 -25.56 0.04
CA ARG A 145 -24.78 -24.20 0.26
C ARG A 145 -25.66 -24.12 1.51
N GLY A 146 -26.60 -25.06 1.68
CA GLY A 146 -27.47 -25.12 2.85
C GLY A 146 -26.70 -25.37 4.15
N MET A 147 -25.67 -26.24 4.11
CA MET A 147 -24.80 -26.49 5.26
C MET A 147 -23.99 -25.25 5.63
N VAL A 148 -23.37 -24.57 4.65
CA VAL A 148 -22.65 -23.30 4.88
C VAL A 148 -23.55 -22.27 5.54
N ARG A 149 -24.80 -22.12 5.06
CA ARG A 149 -25.77 -21.17 5.64
C ARG A 149 -26.17 -21.54 7.07
N SER A 150 -26.24 -22.83 7.39
CA SER A 150 -26.47 -23.34 8.76
C SER A 150 -25.25 -23.18 9.67
N GLY A 151 -24.11 -22.77 9.10
CA GLY A 151 -22.85 -22.50 9.79
C GLY A 151 -21.82 -23.61 9.63
N ILE A 152 -20.55 -23.23 9.63
CA ILE A 152 -19.44 -24.19 9.64
C ILE A 152 -18.99 -24.41 11.09
N PRO A 153 -18.82 -25.66 11.55
CA PRO A 153 -18.21 -25.96 12.84
C PRO A 153 -16.85 -25.26 12.97
N HIS A 154 -16.59 -24.66 14.13
CA HIS A 154 -15.44 -23.79 14.31
C HIS A 154 -14.10 -24.47 14.03
N SER A 155 -13.94 -25.72 14.44
CA SER A 155 -12.76 -26.54 14.17
C SER A 155 -12.49 -26.78 12.68
N LEU A 156 -13.54 -26.76 11.85
CA LEU A 156 -13.45 -27.02 10.41
C LEU A 156 -13.21 -25.75 9.59
N ARG A 157 -13.49 -24.56 10.14
CA ARG A 157 -13.40 -23.28 9.42
C ARG A 157 -12.05 -23.03 8.73
N PRO A 158 -10.88 -23.26 9.35
CA PRO A 158 -9.60 -22.94 8.71
C PRO A 158 -9.43 -23.69 7.38
N GLN A 159 -9.79 -24.98 7.38
CA GLN A 159 -9.65 -25.85 6.22
C GLN A 159 -10.78 -25.66 5.20
N MET A 160 -12.00 -25.38 5.67
CA MET A 160 -13.16 -25.14 4.82
C MET A 160 -13.06 -23.78 4.13
N TRP A 161 -12.78 -22.69 4.85
CA TRP A 161 -12.63 -21.36 4.27
C TRP A 161 -11.55 -21.32 3.18
N MET A 162 -10.42 -21.99 3.40
CA MET A 162 -9.35 -22.12 2.40
C MET A 162 -9.84 -22.78 1.09
N ARG A 163 -10.73 -23.77 1.18
CA ARG A 163 -11.31 -24.46 0.00
C ARG A 163 -12.45 -23.69 -0.65
N LEU A 164 -13.38 -23.17 0.15
CA LEU A 164 -14.59 -22.48 -0.34
C LEU A 164 -14.24 -21.16 -1.05
N SER A 165 -13.26 -20.43 -0.53
CA SER A 165 -12.76 -19.18 -1.12
C SER A 165 -11.87 -19.39 -2.35
N GLY A 166 -11.27 -20.57 -2.50
CA GLY A 166 -10.25 -20.84 -3.52
C GLY A 166 -8.80 -20.52 -3.07
N ALA A 167 -8.60 -20.05 -1.84
CA ALA A 167 -7.27 -19.72 -1.32
C ALA A 167 -6.31 -20.92 -1.28
N LEU A 168 -6.79 -22.13 -0.99
CA LEU A 168 -5.96 -23.35 -1.03
C LEU A 168 -5.45 -23.61 -2.44
N GLN A 169 -6.33 -23.45 -3.44
CA GLN A 169 -5.94 -23.59 -4.84
C GLN A 169 -4.90 -22.53 -5.23
N LYS A 170 -5.07 -21.29 -4.78
CA LYS A 170 -4.11 -20.19 -5.01
C LYS A 170 -2.76 -20.48 -4.37
N LYS A 171 -2.74 -20.94 -3.11
CA LYS A 171 -1.55 -21.36 -2.36
C LYS A 171 -0.77 -22.44 -3.11
N LEU A 172 -1.46 -23.50 -3.55
CA LEU A 172 -0.83 -24.64 -4.23
C LEU A 172 -0.34 -24.33 -5.65
N LYS A 173 -1.01 -23.43 -6.38
CA LYS A 173 -0.62 -23.05 -7.75
C LYS A 173 0.49 -22.01 -7.81
N THR A 174 0.72 -21.25 -6.73
CA THR A 174 1.68 -20.15 -6.78
C THR A 174 3.12 -20.66 -6.68
N GLU A 175 3.99 -20.23 -7.60
CA GLU A 175 5.41 -20.65 -7.61
C GLU A 175 6.23 -20.05 -6.45
N THR A 176 5.76 -18.92 -5.93
CA THR A 176 6.40 -18.15 -4.84
C THR A 176 5.84 -18.58 -3.49
N SER A 177 6.71 -19.02 -2.58
CA SER A 177 6.28 -19.39 -1.23
C SER A 177 6.02 -18.16 -0.36
N TYR A 178 5.15 -18.28 0.65
CA TYR A 178 4.93 -17.23 1.64
C TYR A 178 6.25 -16.81 2.32
N ARG A 179 7.12 -17.77 2.63
CA ARG A 179 8.44 -17.51 3.20
C ARG A 179 9.31 -16.61 2.32
N ASP A 180 9.27 -16.81 1.00
CA ASP A 180 10.02 -15.97 0.06
C ASP A 180 9.46 -14.55 0.01
N ILE A 181 8.13 -14.40 0.08
CA ILE A 181 7.44 -13.10 0.15
C ILE A 181 7.79 -12.34 1.43
N VAL A 182 7.76 -13.01 2.59
CA VAL A 182 8.16 -12.40 3.87
C VAL A 182 9.62 -11.93 3.82
N LYS A 183 10.51 -12.75 3.27
CA LYS A 183 11.94 -12.38 3.12
C LYS A 183 12.14 -11.23 2.13
N ALA A 184 11.37 -11.16 1.05
CA ALA A 184 11.48 -10.08 0.08
C ALA A 184 10.90 -8.77 0.63
N SER A 185 9.80 -8.84 1.37
CA SER A 185 9.11 -7.68 1.97
C SER A 185 9.81 -7.13 3.21
N SER A 186 10.68 -7.89 3.88
CA SER A 186 11.42 -7.40 5.05
C SER A 186 12.43 -6.30 4.74
N ASN A 187 12.92 -6.24 3.49
CA ASN A 187 13.96 -5.31 3.06
C ASN A 187 13.41 -4.04 2.40
N ASP A 188 12.09 -3.97 2.18
CA ASP A 188 11.47 -2.87 1.45
C ASP A 188 11.15 -1.72 2.41
N ALA A 189 11.91 -0.62 2.33
CA ALA A 189 11.69 0.60 3.10
C ALA A 189 10.52 1.43 2.54
N LEU A 190 9.41 0.77 2.20
CA LEU A 190 8.22 1.41 1.66
C LEU A 190 7.56 2.33 2.72
N MET A 191 6.99 3.46 2.29
CA MET A 191 6.15 4.30 3.15
C MET A 191 5.01 3.51 3.81
N THR A 192 4.46 2.50 3.12
CA THR A 192 3.45 1.57 3.65
C THR A 192 3.94 0.83 4.90
N SER A 193 5.23 0.52 5.00
CA SER A 193 5.84 -0.12 6.17
C SER A 193 5.72 0.75 7.43
N LYS A 194 5.90 2.08 7.30
CA LYS A 194 5.73 3.02 8.42
C LYS A 194 4.27 3.13 8.85
N GLN A 195 3.34 3.14 7.89
CA GLN A 195 1.90 3.19 8.20
C GLN A 195 1.43 1.91 8.89
N ILE A 196 1.86 0.73 8.41
CA ILE A 196 1.59 -0.54 9.06
C ILE A 196 2.06 -0.50 10.51
N GLU A 197 3.32 -0.15 10.79
CA GLU A 197 3.83 -0.10 12.18
C GLU A 197 3.02 0.83 13.09
N LYS A 198 2.61 1.98 12.55
CA LYS A 198 1.77 2.94 13.27
C LYS A 198 0.41 2.33 13.64
N ASP A 199 -0.19 1.56 12.74
CA ASP A 199 -1.55 1.04 12.89
C ASP A 199 -1.64 -0.30 13.63
N LEU A 200 -0.56 -1.08 13.74
CA LEU A 200 -0.54 -2.42 14.34
C LEU A 200 -1.28 -2.53 15.69
N LEU A 201 -1.02 -1.61 16.62
CA LEU A 201 -1.64 -1.62 17.97
C LEU A 201 -3.06 -1.04 18.01
N ARG A 202 -3.49 -0.39 16.92
CA ARG A 202 -4.80 0.27 16.80
C ARG A 202 -5.84 -0.62 16.13
N ILE A 203 -5.41 -1.72 15.49
CA ILE A 203 -6.26 -2.60 14.67
C ILE A 203 -7.27 -3.37 15.54
N MET A 204 -6.81 -3.99 16.62
CA MET A 204 -7.66 -4.68 17.61
C MET A 204 -7.17 -4.37 19.02
N PRO A 205 -7.41 -3.14 19.52
CA PRO A 205 -6.82 -2.67 20.77
C PRO A 205 -7.36 -3.38 22.01
N THR A 206 -8.55 -3.98 21.92
CA THR A 206 -9.20 -4.73 23.01
C THR A 206 -8.86 -6.22 23.00
N ASN A 207 -8.18 -6.71 21.96
CA ASN A 207 -7.80 -8.13 21.85
C ASN A 207 -6.40 -8.36 22.43
N VAL A 208 -6.25 -9.37 23.27
CA VAL A 208 -4.99 -9.70 23.96
C VAL A 208 -3.82 -9.97 23.02
N CYS A 209 -4.08 -10.55 21.85
CA CYS A 209 -3.04 -10.92 20.89
C CYS A 209 -2.45 -9.71 20.15
N PHE A 210 -3.16 -8.57 20.17
CA PHE A 210 -2.85 -7.39 19.36
C PHE A 210 -2.77 -6.07 20.16
N SER A 211 -3.16 -6.07 21.44
CA SER A 211 -3.18 -4.88 22.30
C SER A 211 -1.80 -4.44 22.81
N SER A 212 -0.80 -5.33 22.80
CA SER A 212 0.57 -5.06 23.26
C SER A 212 1.59 -5.28 22.15
N PRO A 213 2.70 -4.51 22.10
CA PRO A 213 3.83 -4.78 21.19
C PRO A 213 4.41 -6.20 21.32
N SER A 214 4.29 -6.81 22.50
CA SER A 214 4.71 -8.18 22.78
C SER A 214 3.62 -9.22 22.53
N GLY A 215 2.44 -8.81 22.05
CA GLY A 215 1.33 -9.72 21.75
C GLY A 215 1.71 -10.72 20.67
N THR A 216 1.21 -11.96 20.81
CA THR A 216 1.50 -13.08 19.90
C THR A 216 1.11 -12.79 18.45
N GLY A 217 0.08 -11.97 18.25
CA GLY A 217 -0.46 -11.62 16.93
C GLY A 217 0.29 -10.50 16.21
N ILE A 218 0.86 -9.53 16.93
CA ILE A 218 1.57 -8.37 16.34
C ILE A 218 2.67 -8.74 15.34
N PRO A 219 3.63 -9.63 15.66
CA PRO A 219 4.68 -9.99 14.71
C PRO A 219 4.13 -10.71 13.47
N ARG A 220 3.07 -11.51 13.63
CA ARG A 220 2.41 -12.24 12.52
C ARG A 220 1.67 -11.27 11.60
N LEU A 221 0.85 -10.40 12.18
CA LEU A 221 0.08 -9.37 11.48
C LEU A 221 1.00 -8.45 10.66
N ARG A 222 2.14 -8.04 11.25
CA ARG A 222 3.17 -7.28 10.55
C ARG A 222 3.67 -7.99 9.29
N ARG A 223 4.01 -9.28 9.38
CA ARG A 223 4.52 -10.06 8.24
C ARG A 223 3.46 -10.23 7.16
N VAL A 224 2.22 -10.55 7.55
CA VAL A 224 1.10 -10.71 6.62
C VAL A 224 0.84 -9.40 5.87
N LEU A 225 0.70 -8.26 6.57
CA LEU A 225 0.40 -6.97 5.95
C LEU A 225 1.55 -6.47 5.08
N ARG A 226 2.81 -6.60 5.52
CA ARG A 226 3.97 -6.23 4.70
C ARG A 226 4.11 -7.12 3.47
N GLY A 227 3.90 -8.43 3.64
CA GLY A 227 3.90 -9.39 2.55
C GLY A 227 2.83 -9.07 1.51
N LEU A 228 1.62 -8.72 1.97
CA LEU A 228 0.49 -8.37 1.09
C LEU A 228 0.76 -7.06 0.34
N ALA A 229 1.22 -6.02 1.04
CA ALA A 229 1.58 -4.73 0.46
C ALA A 229 2.72 -4.84 -0.56
N TRP A 230 3.67 -5.72 -0.30
CA TRP A 230 4.76 -6.03 -1.22
C TRP A 230 4.26 -6.81 -2.44
N LEU A 231 3.40 -7.82 -2.24
CA LEU A 231 2.90 -8.67 -3.32
C LEU A 231 1.99 -7.92 -4.28
N TYR A 232 1.16 -6.99 -3.78
CA TYR A 232 0.22 -6.17 -4.54
C TYR A 232 0.52 -4.67 -4.38
N PRO A 233 1.46 -4.10 -5.17
CA PRO A 233 1.86 -2.69 -5.05
C PRO A 233 0.74 -1.69 -5.29
N ASP A 234 -0.24 -2.03 -6.13
CA ASP A 234 -1.41 -1.18 -6.42
C ASP A 234 -2.32 -0.99 -5.20
N ILE A 235 -2.30 -1.96 -4.28
CA ILE A 235 -3.00 -1.90 -2.99
C ILE A 235 -2.09 -1.20 -1.97
N GLY A 236 -0.84 -1.64 -1.86
CA GLY A 236 0.04 -1.21 -0.78
C GLY A 236 -0.58 -1.56 0.57
N TYR A 237 -0.91 -0.55 1.37
CA TYR A 237 -1.62 -0.72 2.64
C TYR A 237 -2.85 0.19 2.71
N CYS A 238 -4.02 -0.43 2.84
CA CYS A 238 -5.29 0.26 3.04
C CYS A 238 -5.79 0.04 4.47
N GLN A 239 -6.12 1.14 5.16
CA GLN A 239 -6.66 1.12 6.51
C GLN A 239 -8.04 0.42 6.49
N GLY A 240 -8.10 -0.78 7.05
CA GLY A 240 -9.25 -1.69 6.97
C GLY A 240 -8.81 -3.14 6.74
N THR A 241 -7.81 -3.34 5.86
CA THR A 241 -7.22 -4.67 5.61
C THR A 241 -6.56 -5.28 6.85
N GLY A 242 -6.07 -4.43 7.76
CA GLY A 242 -5.50 -4.82 9.04
C GLY A 242 -6.44 -5.62 9.92
N VAL A 243 -7.70 -5.18 10.06
CA VAL A 243 -8.71 -5.85 10.90
C VAL A 243 -9.03 -7.23 10.34
N ILE A 244 -9.23 -7.33 9.02
CA ILE A 244 -9.51 -8.61 8.35
C ILE A 244 -8.35 -9.61 8.58
N ALA A 245 -7.10 -9.17 8.33
CA ALA A 245 -5.93 -10.02 8.52
C ALA A 245 -5.76 -10.46 9.97
N ALA A 246 -6.00 -9.54 10.93
CA ALA A 246 -5.88 -9.84 12.34
C ALA A 246 -7.00 -10.80 12.81
N SER A 247 -8.24 -10.66 12.32
CA SER A 247 -9.34 -11.57 12.61
C SER A 247 -9.10 -12.97 12.02
N LEU A 248 -8.55 -13.06 10.80
CA LEU A 248 -8.15 -14.36 10.22
C LEU A 248 -7.07 -15.03 11.08
N LEU A 249 -6.05 -14.28 11.52
CA LEU A 249 -4.97 -14.80 12.35
C LEU A 249 -5.45 -15.41 13.66
N LEU A 250 -6.59 -14.98 14.21
CA LEU A 250 -7.17 -15.60 15.41
C LEU A 250 -7.57 -17.07 15.17
N PHE A 251 -7.88 -17.46 13.93
CA PHE A 251 -8.51 -18.75 13.62
C PHE A 251 -7.67 -19.68 12.75
N MET A 252 -6.64 -19.18 12.07
CA MET A 252 -5.82 -20.00 11.18
C MET A 252 -4.35 -19.62 11.25
N GLU A 253 -3.51 -20.51 10.74
CA GLU A 253 -2.07 -20.27 10.69
C GLU A 253 -1.70 -19.11 9.77
N GLU A 254 -0.56 -18.49 10.08
CA GLU A 254 -0.14 -17.22 9.48
C GLU A 254 -0.07 -17.27 7.95
N GLU A 255 0.46 -18.35 7.38
CA GLU A 255 0.54 -18.52 5.94
C GLU A 255 -0.85 -18.64 5.29
N ASP A 256 -1.77 -19.35 5.93
CA ASP A 256 -3.13 -19.51 5.41
C ASP A 256 -3.89 -18.18 5.49
N ALA A 257 -3.72 -17.43 6.60
CA ALA A 257 -4.25 -16.07 6.71
C ALA A 257 -3.74 -15.16 5.60
N PHE A 258 -2.47 -15.27 5.22
CA PHE A 258 -1.91 -14.53 4.08
C PHE A 258 -2.58 -14.90 2.76
N TRP A 259 -2.75 -16.20 2.46
CA TRP A 259 -3.37 -16.64 1.21
C TRP A 259 -4.87 -16.35 1.16
N MET A 260 -5.56 -16.39 2.31
CA MET A 260 -6.93 -15.88 2.43
C MET A 260 -6.99 -14.40 2.10
N MET A 261 -6.11 -13.57 2.69
CA MET A 261 -6.04 -12.13 2.35
C MET A 261 -5.76 -11.89 0.87
N ALA A 262 -4.81 -12.62 0.28
CA ALA A 262 -4.51 -12.54 -1.16
C ALA A 262 -5.75 -12.87 -2.02
N THR A 263 -6.56 -13.85 -1.60
CA THR A 263 -7.78 -14.28 -2.28
C THR A 263 -8.91 -13.27 -2.10
N ILE A 264 -9.04 -12.68 -0.91
CA ILE A 264 -10.01 -11.61 -0.63
C ILE A 264 -9.77 -10.42 -1.56
N VAL A 265 -8.52 -9.95 -1.67
CA VAL A 265 -8.21 -8.74 -2.43
C VAL A 265 -8.16 -8.95 -3.95
N GLU A 266 -7.80 -10.16 -4.41
CA GLU A 266 -7.62 -10.46 -5.84
C GLU A 266 -8.86 -11.07 -6.48
N ASP A 267 -9.59 -11.95 -5.77
CA ASP A 267 -10.61 -12.80 -6.38
C ASP A 267 -12.03 -12.54 -5.84
N LEU A 268 -12.20 -12.27 -4.54
CA LEU A 268 -13.54 -12.14 -3.94
C LEU A 268 -14.13 -10.73 -4.03
N LEU A 269 -13.28 -9.71 -3.91
CA LEU A 269 -13.65 -8.30 -4.01
C LEU A 269 -13.21 -7.72 -5.35
N PRO A 270 -13.91 -6.69 -5.89
CA PRO A 270 -13.56 -6.14 -7.19
C PRO A 270 -12.22 -5.40 -7.14
N ALA A 271 -11.56 -5.28 -8.29
CA ALA A 271 -10.30 -4.56 -8.41
C ALA A 271 -10.40 -3.13 -7.87
N SER A 272 -9.29 -2.59 -7.38
CA SER A 272 -9.23 -1.24 -6.76
C SER A 272 -10.13 -1.06 -5.52
N TYR A 273 -10.53 -2.14 -4.84
CA TYR A 273 -11.25 -2.03 -3.56
C TYR A 273 -10.42 -1.35 -2.47
N TYR A 274 -9.15 -1.74 -2.40
CA TYR A 274 -8.18 -1.31 -1.40
C TYR A 274 -7.03 -0.50 -2.00
N SER A 275 -7.16 -0.04 -3.25
CA SER A 275 -6.15 0.85 -3.84
C SER A 275 -6.24 2.25 -3.23
N SER A 276 -5.25 3.11 -3.49
CA SER A 276 -5.25 4.50 -3.03
C SER A 276 -6.47 5.31 -3.49
N THR A 277 -7.11 4.93 -4.60
CA THR A 277 -8.29 5.61 -5.13
C THR A 277 -9.61 5.05 -4.58
N LEU A 278 -9.61 3.86 -3.97
CA LEU A 278 -10.80 3.19 -3.43
C LEU A 278 -11.98 3.10 -4.44
N LEU A 279 -11.69 3.07 -5.73
CA LEU A 279 -12.73 3.10 -6.77
C LEU A 279 -13.66 1.89 -6.73
N GLY A 280 -13.12 0.72 -6.38
CA GLY A 280 -13.90 -0.52 -6.30
C GLY A 280 -14.98 -0.45 -5.22
N ILE A 281 -14.63 0.02 -4.03
CA ILE A 281 -15.58 0.15 -2.92
C ILE A 281 -16.55 1.31 -3.12
N GLN A 282 -16.09 2.45 -3.68
CA GLN A 282 -16.99 3.56 -4.01
C GLN A 282 -18.07 3.15 -5.03
N ALA A 283 -17.70 2.33 -6.02
CA ALA A 283 -18.66 1.76 -6.95
C ALA A 283 -19.67 0.89 -6.21
N ASP A 284 -19.23 0.02 -5.30
CA ASP A 284 -20.12 -0.82 -4.49
C ASP A 284 -21.03 -0.01 -3.55
N GLN A 285 -20.58 1.12 -3.00
CA GLN A 285 -21.47 2.02 -2.24
C GLN A 285 -22.59 2.60 -3.13
N ARG A 286 -22.28 3.00 -4.37
CA ARG A 286 -23.32 3.44 -5.33
C ARG A 286 -24.25 2.30 -5.78
N VAL A 287 -23.73 1.08 -5.88
CA VAL A 287 -24.55 -0.12 -6.09
C VAL A 287 -25.51 -0.28 -4.90
N MET A 288 -25.01 -0.19 -3.67
CA MET A 288 -25.82 -0.33 -2.47
C MET A 288 -26.94 0.70 -2.42
N GLN A 289 -26.65 1.98 -2.68
CA GLN A 289 -27.67 3.03 -2.80
C GLN A 289 -28.75 2.70 -3.84
N THR A 290 -28.34 2.15 -5.00
CA THR A 290 -29.29 1.71 -6.04
C THR A 290 -30.18 0.57 -5.55
N LEU A 291 -29.62 -0.38 -4.80
CA LEU A 291 -30.38 -1.50 -4.24
C LEU A 291 -31.35 -1.05 -3.15
N ILE A 292 -30.97 -0.09 -2.29
CA ILE A 292 -31.86 0.44 -1.26
C ILE A 292 -33.10 1.07 -1.90
N GLY A 293 -32.93 1.91 -2.94
CA GLY A 293 -34.07 2.48 -3.66
C GLY A 293 -34.98 1.44 -4.32
N ASN A 294 -34.44 0.28 -4.72
CA ASN A 294 -35.22 -0.79 -5.38
C ASN A 294 -35.90 -1.74 -4.39
N TYR A 295 -35.25 -2.04 -3.25
CA TYR A 295 -35.68 -3.10 -2.32
C TYR A 295 -36.24 -2.55 -1.00
N LEU A 296 -35.87 -1.33 -0.60
CA LEU A 296 -36.22 -0.70 0.67
C LEU A 296 -36.61 0.77 0.47
N SER A 297 -37.63 1.03 -0.37
CA SER A 297 -38.02 2.39 -0.77
C SER A 297 -38.35 3.32 0.40
N SER A 298 -38.95 2.79 1.48
CA SER A 298 -39.22 3.54 2.71
C SER A 298 -37.95 4.04 3.40
N VAL A 299 -36.89 3.22 3.40
CA VAL A 299 -35.57 3.59 3.95
C VAL A 299 -34.91 4.62 3.04
N ASP A 300 -34.97 4.41 1.71
CA ASP A 300 -34.45 5.36 0.72
C ASP A 300 -35.10 6.76 0.86
N ASP A 301 -36.43 6.79 1.02
CA ASP A 301 -37.19 8.03 1.21
C ASP A 301 -36.76 8.75 2.50
N ALA A 302 -36.59 8.01 3.60
CA ALA A 302 -36.13 8.58 4.87
C ALA A 302 -34.69 9.12 4.79
N LEU A 303 -33.78 8.40 4.12
CA LEU A 303 -32.42 8.86 3.91
C LEU A 303 -32.40 10.16 3.09
N LYS A 304 -33.20 10.24 2.02
CA LYS A 304 -33.29 11.43 1.16
C LYS A 304 -33.96 12.62 1.82
N SER A 305 -35.04 12.41 2.58
CA SER A 305 -35.76 13.50 3.26
C SER A 305 -34.90 14.17 4.35
N HIS A 306 -34.00 13.41 4.95
CA HIS A 306 -33.11 13.86 6.02
C HIS A 306 -31.68 14.21 5.55
N ASP A 307 -31.43 14.14 4.23
CA ASP A 307 -30.11 14.37 3.59
C ASP A 307 -28.98 13.52 4.20
N ILE A 308 -29.26 12.24 4.43
CA ILE A 308 -28.34 11.30 5.06
C ILE A 308 -27.59 10.52 3.98
N GLU A 309 -26.28 10.77 3.89
CA GLU A 309 -25.38 9.98 3.06
C GLU A 309 -25.01 8.67 3.77
N LEU A 310 -25.73 7.58 3.46
CA LEU A 310 -25.49 6.27 4.07
C LEU A 310 -24.07 5.72 3.84
N SER A 311 -23.39 6.12 2.75
CA SER A 311 -21.99 5.73 2.50
C SER A 311 -21.05 6.12 3.63
N LEU A 312 -21.34 7.16 4.41
CA LEU A 312 -20.54 7.53 5.58
C LEU A 312 -20.56 6.45 6.67
N ILE A 313 -21.58 5.59 6.69
CA ILE A 313 -21.74 4.48 7.63
C ILE A 313 -21.30 3.17 6.98
N THR A 314 -21.89 2.83 5.83
CA THR A 314 -21.73 1.50 5.20
C THR A 314 -20.37 1.30 4.52
N LEU A 315 -19.61 2.37 4.25
CA LEU A 315 -18.27 2.24 3.69
C LEU A 315 -17.37 1.38 4.58
N HIS A 316 -17.39 1.59 5.90
CA HIS A 316 -16.52 0.84 6.81
C HIS A 316 -16.96 -0.62 6.96
N TRP A 317 -18.27 -0.90 6.85
CA TRP A 317 -18.83 -2.25 6.89
C TRP A 317 -18.28 -3.08 5.73
N PHE A 318 -18.30 -2.51 4.53
CA PHE A 318 -17.79 -3.15 3.32
C PHE A 318 -16.25 -3.25 3.33
N LEU A 319 -15.56 -2.17 3.74
CA LEU A 319 -14.10 -2.10 3.78
C LEU A 319 -13.48 -3.14 4.71
N THR A 320 -14.20 -3.54 5.76
CA THR A 320 -13.71 -4.52 6.75
C THR A 320 -14.42 -5.87 6.65
N ILE A 321 -15.30 -6.07 5.66
CA ILE A 321 -16.12 -7.29 5.52
C ILE A 321 -16.81 -7.59 6.86
N PHE A 322 -17.40 -6.54 7.45
CA PHE A 322 -18.03 -6.47 8.77
C PHE A 322 -17.14 -6.73 10.00
N ALA A 323 -15.85 -7.06 9.83
CA ALA A 323 -14.98 -7.50 10.93
C ALA A 323 -14.77 -6.48 12.06
N SER A 324 -15.00 -5.19 11.78
CA SER A 324 -14.87 -4.10 12.76
C SER A 324 -16.18 -3.71 13.45
N VAL A 325 -17.33 -4.21 12.97
CA VAL A 325 -18.64 -3.67 13.36
C VAL A 325 -19.59 -4.70 13.96
N VAL A 326 -19.43 -6.00 13.68
CA VAL A 326 -20.26 -7.06 14.29
C VAL A 326 -19.46 -7.85 15.34
N HIS A 327 -20.18 -8.44 16.29
CA HIS A 327 -19.61 -9.37 17.26
C HIS A 327 -18.98 -10.59 16.57
N MET A 328 -17.89 -11.14 17.13
CA MET A 328 -17.11 -12.22 16.50
C MET A 328 -17.95 -13.47 16.17
N LYS A 329 -18.89 -13.85 17.05
CA LYS A 329 -19.84 -14.96 16.82
C LYS A 329 -20.69 -14.76 15.56
N ILE A 330 -21.08 -13.53 15.26
CA ILE A 330 -21.81 -13.16 14.04
C ILE A 330 -20.84 -13.12 12.84
N LEU A 331 -19.65 -12.53 13.03
CA LEU A 331 -18.63 -12.42 11.98
C LEU A 331 -18.27 -13.78 11.38
N LEU A 332 -18.07 -14.81 12.22
CA LEU A 332 -17.74 -16.16 11.76
C LEU A 332 -18.78 -16.71 10.79
N ARG A 333 -20.07 -16.48 11.06
CA ARG A 333 -21.18 -16.92 10.21
C ARG A 333 -21.29 -16.08 8.94
N VAL A 334 -21.10 -14.76 9.04
CA VAL A 334 -21.00 -13.86 7.88
C VAL A 334 -19.89 -14.30 6.94
N TRP A 335 -18.74 -14.69 7.48
CA TRP A 335 -17.58 -15.17 6.72
C TRP A 335 -17.78 -16.56 6.14
N ASP A 336 -18.46 -17.47 6.84
CA ASP A 336 -18.89 -18.76 6.27
C ASP A 336 -19.64 -18.54 4.94
N TRP A 337 -20.60 -17.60 4.93
CA TRP A 337 -21.38 -17.27 3.73
C TRP A 337 -20.55 -16.49 2.69
N PHE A 338 -19.80 -15.47 3.11
CA PHE A 338 -18.98 -14.65 2.22
C PHE A 338 -17.91 -15.47 1.48
N PHE A 339 -17.19 -16.37 2.15
CA PHE A 339 -16.18 -17.20 1.48
C PHE A 339 -16.80 -18.22 0.51
N TYR A 340 -18.10 -18.49 0.62
CA TYR A 340 -18.82 -19.32 -0.33
C TYR A 340 -19.39 -18.51 -1.51
N ASP A 341 -20.25 -17.53 -1.27
CA ASP A 341 -20.98 -16.82 -2.34
C ASP A 341 -20.27 -15.53 -2.82
N GLY A 342 -19.25 -15.04 -2.12
CA GLY A 342 -18.44 -13.88 -2.51
C GLY A 342 -19.07 -12.53 -2.15
N SER A 343 -18.69 -11.47 -2.88
CA SER A 343 -19.06 -10.08 -2.54
C SER A 343 -20.56 -9.78 -2.55
N ILE A 344 -21.40 -10.58 -3.19
CA ILE A 344 -22.87 -10.42 -3.14
C ILE A 344 -23.42 -10.44 -1.72
N VAL A 345 -22.79 -11.23 -0.84
CA VAL A 345 -23.21 -11.40 0.56
C VAL A 345 -23.18 -10.06 1.31
N LEU A 346 -22.23 -9.17 0.99
CA LEU A 346 -22.14 -7.85 1.61
C LEU A 346 -23.42 -7.02 1.38
N PHE A 347 -23.95 -7.07 0.16
CA PHE A 347 -25.18 -6.38 -0.20
C PHE A 347 -26.41 -7.01 0.46
N GLN A 348 -26.49 -8.35 0.44
CA GLN A 348 -27.61 -9.08 1.03
C GLN A 348 -27.72 -8.84 2.53
N LEU A 349 -26.60 -8.92 3.25
CA LEU A 349 -26.56 -8.66 4.69
C LEU A 349 -26.87 -7.20 5.02
N THR A 350 -26.35 -6.26 4.24
CA THR A 350 -26.66 -4.83 4.46
C THR A 350 -28.15 -4.55 4.24
N LEU A 351 -28.77 -5.12 3.21
CA LEU A 351 -30.22 -5.03 2.99
C LEU A 351 -31.00 -5.67 4.15
N GLY A 352 -30.56 -6.82 4.65
CA GLY A 352 -31.19 -7.49 5.78
C GLY A 352 -31.11 -6.67 7.07
N MET A 353 -29.92 -6.14 7.38
CA MET A 353 -29.67 -5.25 8.53
C MET A 353 -30.56 -3.99 8.47
N LEU A 354 -30.63 -3.33 7.31
CA LEU A 354 -31.50 -2.17 7.12
C LEU A 354 -32.99 -2.54 7.22
N LYS A 355 -33.39 -3.72 6.71
CA LYS A 355 -34.77 -4.20 6.81
C LYS A 355 -35.19 -4.45 8.25
N ILE A 356 -34.31 -5.04 9.06
CA ILE A 356 -34.54 -5.26 10.50
C ILE A 356 -34.80 -3.94 11.21
N LYS A 357 -34.02 -2.91 10.89
CA LYS A 357 -34.14 -1.58 11.53
C LYS A 357 -35.26 -0.71 10.94
N GLU A 358 -35.75 -1.01 9.73
CA GLU A 358 -36.74 -0.21 8.99
C GLU A 358 -37.94 0.24 9.85
N PRO A 359 -38.60 -0.61 10.66
CA PRO A 359 -39.74 -0.17 11.47
C PRO A 359 -39.38 0.96 12.44
N ASN A 360 -38.20 0.88 13.07
CA ASN A 360 -37.75 1.86 14.06
C ASN A 360 -37.36 3.18 13.41
N LEU A 361 -36.86 3.16 12.16
CA LEU A 361 -36.45 4.37 11.44
C LEU A 361 -37.63 5.31 11.16
N LYS A 362 -38.86 4.79 11.08
CA LYS A 362 -40.06 5.59 10.81
C LYS A 362 -40.48 6.49 11.98
N ASP A 363 -40.09 6.11 13.18
CA ASP A 363 -40.46 6.82 14.41
C ASP A 363 -39.43 7.89 14.81
N LEU A 364 -38.33 8.01 14.06
CA LEU A 364 -37.25 8.96 14.34
C LEU A 364 -37.52 10.29 13.62
N GLU A 365 -37.36 11.41 14.35
CA GLU A 365 -37.80 12.73 13.88
C GLU A 365 -36.67 13.57 13.26
N ASN A 366 -35.41 13.24 13.55
CA ASN A 366 -34.27 14.04 13.10
C ASN A 366 -33.11 13.22 12.53
N SER A 367 -32.31 13.88 11.69
CA SER A 367 -31.22 13.23 10.95
C SER A 367 -30.15 12.60 11.86
N ALA A 368 -29.89 13.19 13.03
CA ALA A 368 -28.88 12.69 13.96
C ALA A 368 -29.34 11.37 14.62
N GLN A 369 -30.61 11.29 15.04
CA GLN A 369 -31.19 10.06 15.57
C GLN A 369 -31.16 8.93 14.54
N ILE A 370 -31.54 9.24 13.29
CA ILE A 370 -31.52 8.27 12.19
C ILE A 370 -30.07 7.81 11.93
N PHE A 371 -29.12 8.74 11.82
CA PHE A 371 -27.71 8.42 11.60
C PHE A 371 -27.12 7.53 12.70
N ASN A 372 -27.36 7.84 13.97
CA ASN A 372 -26.91 7.03 15.09
C ASN A 372 -27.58 5.64 15.06
N SER A 373 -28.90 5.60 14.87
CA SER A 373 -29.66 4.35 14.78
C SER A 373 -29.17 3.44 13.65
N LEU A 374 -28.77 4.01 12.50
CA LEU A 374 -28.18 3.30 11.38
C LEU A 374 -26.75 2.82 11.69
N SER A 375 -25.97 3.62 12.42
CA SER A 375 -24.59 3.29 12.80
C SER A 375 -24.52 2.15 13.81
N ASP A 376 -25.51 2.06 14.71
CA ASP A 376 -25.58 1.04 15.76
C ASP A 376 -26.08 -0.33 15.25
N ILE A 377 -26.67 -0.41 14.05
CA ILE A 377 -27.29 -1.63 13.52
C ILE A 377 -26.40 -2.87 13.67
N PRO A 378 -25.12 -2.87 13.26
CA PRO A 378 -24.28 -4.07 13.33
C PRO A 378 -24.07 -4.57 14.76
N GLY A 379 -24.02 -3.67 15.75
CA GLY A 379 -23.88 -4.00 17.16
C GLY A 379 -25.15 -4.56 17.80
N ASP A 380 -26.32 -4.18 17.27
CA ASP A 380 -27.63 -4.65 17.71
C ASP A 380 -27.96 -6.09 17.22
N ILE A 381 -27.17 -6.66 16.31
CA ILE A 381 -27.44 -8.00 15.78
C ILE A 381 -27.01 -9.08 16.80
N ASP A 382 -27.99 -9.69 17.46
CA ASP A 382 -27.82 -10.80 18.39
C ASP A 382 -28.25 -12.17 17.82
N ASP A 383 -29.05 -12.19 16.75
CA ASP A 383 -29.56 -13.40 16.08
C ASP A 383 -29.20 -13.43 14.59
N VAL A 384 -28.18 -14.24 14.28
CA VAL A 384 -27.68 -14.41 12.90
C VAL A 384 -28.65 -15.19 12.01
N GLU A 385 -29.46 -16.10 12.56
CA GLU A 385 -30.41 -16.88 11.77
C GLU A 385 -31.54 -15.98 11.28
N ASN A 386 -32.03 -15.10 12.15
CA ASN A 386 -32.99 -14.06 11.79
C ASN A 386 -32.40 -13.10 10.72
N LEU A 387 -31.15 -12.65 10.91
CA LEU A 387 -30.48 -11.82 9.90
C LEU A 387 -30.42 -12.51 8.54
N PHE A 388 -30.03 -13.78 8.49
CA PHE A 388 -29.91 -14.51 7.22
C PHE A 388 -31.27 -14.73 6.57
N ALA A 389 -32.30 -15.07 7.35
CA ALA A 389 -33.65 -15.23 6.86
C ALA A 389 -34.17 -13.95 6.19
N ILE A 390 -34.05 -12.81 6.86
CA ILE A 390 -34.50 -11.50 6.35
C ILE A 390 -33.65 -11.06 5.15
N SER A 391 -32.34 -11.28 5.20
CA SER A 391 -31.43 -10.98 4.07
C SER A 391 -31.82 -11.74 2.80
N MET A 392 -32.24 -13.01 2.95
CA MET A 392 -32.71 -13.84 1.85
C MET A 392 -34.13 -13.47 1.39
N GLU A 393 -35.00 -13.04 2.30
CA GLU A 393 -36.33 -12.56 1.95
C GLU A 393 -36.26 -11.30 1.08
N VAL A 394 -35.44 -10.32 1.47
CA VAL A 394 -35.29 -9.05 0.75
C VAL A 394 -34.37 -9.19 -0.46
N GLY A 395 -33.19 -9.77 -0.27
CA GLY A 395 -32.12 -9.82 -1.25
C GLY A 395 -32.00 -11.15 -2.01
N GLY A 396 -32.95 -12.09 -1.86
CA GLY A 396 -32.84 -13.43 -2.45
C GLY A 396 -32.94 -13.47 -3.98
N SER A 397 -33.55 -12.46 -4.60
CA SER A 397 -33.60 -12.30 -6.07
C SER A 397 -32.34 -11.66 -6.66
N LEU A 398 -31.46 -11.14 -5.80
CA LEU A 398 -30.21 -10.52 -6.21
C LEU A 398 -29.28 -11.58 -6.82
N SER A 399 -28.71 -11.27 -7.97
CA SER A 399 -27.74 -12.14 -8.62
C SER A 399 -26.41 -11.42 -8.81
N GLN A 400 -25.33 -12.19 -8.88
CA GLN A 400 -23.98 -11.66 -9.11
C GLN A 400 -23.94 -10.83 -10.40
N THR A 401 -24.66 -11.26 -11.44
CA THR A 401 -24.77 -10.54 -12.73
C THR A 401 -25.36 -9.15 -12.56
N VAL A 402 -26.37 -8.97 -11.70
CA VAL A 402 -26.98 -7.67 -11.42
C VAL A 402 -25.98 -6.76 -10.72
N ILE A 403 -25.32 -7.27 -9.66
CA ILE A 403 -24.27 -6.54 -8.94
C ILE A 403 -23.16 -6.10 -9.87
N ASP A 404 -22.61 -7.01 -10.68
CA ASP A 404 -21.52 -6.69 -11.61
C ASP A 404 -21.95 -5.67 -12.67
N THR A 405 -23.20 -5.72 -13.13
CA THR A 405 -23.73 -4.77 -14.10
C THR A 405 -23.82 -3.36 -13.51
N HIS A 406 -24.35 -3.21 -12.30
CA HIS A 406 -24.40 -1.92 -11.61
C HIS A 406 -23.01 -1.42 -11.25
N ARG A 407 -22.13 -2.32 -10.78
CA ARG A 407 -20.74 -2.01 -10.43
C ARG A 407 -19.97 -1.45 -11.63
N ARG A 408 -20.02 -2.13 -12.78
CA ARG A 408 -19.37 -1.65 -14.02
C ARG A 408 -19.89 -0.29 -14.45
N ARG A 409 -21.21 -0.08 -14.37
CA ARG A 409 -21.85 1.20 -14.70
C ARG A 409 -21.35 2.33 -13.78
N HIS A 410 -21.39 2.12 -12.48
CA HIS A 410 -20.98 3.13 -11.49
C HIS A 410 -19.48 3.40 -11.52
N LEU A 411 -18.66 2.37 -11.76
CA LEU A 411 -17.23 2.53 -11.98
C LEU A 411 -16.93 3.41 -13.20
N ALA A 412 -17.66 3.21 -14.31
CA ALA A 412 -17.50 4.04 -15.51
C ALA A 412 -17.83 5.53 -15.24
N TYR A 413 -18.88 5.81 -14.46
CA TYR A 413 -19.19 7.17 -14.03
C TYR A 413 -18.10 7.78 -13.16
N LEU A 414 -17.64 7.05 -12.14
CA LEU A 414 -16.54 7.51 -11.27
C LEU A 414 -15.26 7.82 -12.06
N MET A 415 -14.97 7.02 -13.08
CA MET A 415 -13.82 7.26 -13.96
C MET A 415 -14.00 8.48 -14.89
N ALA A 416 -15.22 8.74 -15.35
CA ALA A 416 -15.52 9.92 -16.16
C ALA A 416 -15.38 11.20 -15.33
N ASP A 417 -15.91 11.20 -14.10
CA ASP A 417 -15.81 12.32 -13.15
C ASP A 417 -14.36 12.63 -12.76
N GLN A 418 -13.49 11.62 -12.66
CA GLN A 418 -12.06 11.77 -12.38
C GLN A 418 -11.21 12.14 -13.61
N GLY A 419 -11.81 12.39 -14.77
CA GLY A 419 -11.11 12.80 -15.99
C GLY A 419 -10.26 11.69 -16.64
N THR A 420 -10.50 10.43 -16.30
CA THR A 420 -9.75 9.27 -16.82
C THR A 420 -10.18 8.90 -18.24
N LEU A 421 -11.36 9.35 -18.69
CA LEU A 421 -11.99 9.07 -19.99
C LEU A 421 -12.01 10.28 -20.94
N VAL A 422 -10.91 11.03 -21.05
CA VAL A 422 -10.75 12.03 -22.12
C VAL A 422 -9.64 11.58 -23.08
N GLY A 423 -10.05 10.96 -24.19
CA GLY A 423 -9.15 10.64 -25.30
C GLY A 423 -9.75 9.72 -26.37
N ASN A 424 -10.07 10.31 -27.53
CA ASN A 424 -10.32 9.71 -28.85
C ASN A 424 -11.33 8.53 -28.97
N PRO A 425 -12.52 8.72 -29.58
CA PRO A 425 -13.50 7.64 -29.79
C PRO A 425 -13.04 6.51 -30.73
N GLU A 426 -11.91 6.66 -31.44
CA GLU A 426 -11.31 5.61 -32.27
C GLU A 426 -10.13 4.87 -31.61
N ALA A 427 -9.66 5.30 -30.44
CA ALA A 427 -8.69 4.55 -29.65
C ALA A 427 -9.46 3.65 -28.65
N THR A 428 -9.15 2.36 -28.62
CA THR A 428 -9.67 1.43 -27.60
C THR A 428 -9.60 2.08 -26.22
N PRO A 429 -10.73 2.24 -25.50
CA PRO A 429 -10.75 2.98 -24.25
C PRO A 429 -9.80 2.30 -23.26
N ASN A 430 -8.87 3.08 -22.70
CA ASN A 430 -7.98 2.65 -21.62
C ASN A 430 -8.82 2.39 -20.36
N LEU A 431 -9.45 1.22 -20.30
CA LEU A 431 -10.08 0.68 -19.10
C LEU A 431 -8.98 0.49 -18.02
N PRO A 432 -9.24 0.81 -16.74
CA PRO A 432 -8.31 0.52 -15.66
C PRO A 432 -8.02 -0.98 -15.63
N LYS A 433 -6.83 -1.33 -15.16
CA LYS A 433 -6.40 -2.72 -15.00
C LYS A 433 -7.51 -3.47 -14.23
N GLN A 434 -8.21 -4.38 -14.91
CA GLN A 434 -9.25 -5.22 -14.30
C GLN A 434 -8.65 -6.24 -13.33
N GLN A 435 -7.32 -6.38 -13.32
CA GLN A 435 -6.56 -7.29 -12.47
C GLN A 435 -5.46 -6.50 -11.76
N LEU A 436 -5.23 -6.82 -10.50
CA LEU A 436 -4.16 -6.22 -9.69
C LEU A 436 -2.79 -6.61 -10.24
N VAL A 437 -1.82 -5.69 -10.23
CA VAL A 437 -0.43 -6.03 -10.53
C VAL A 437 0.14 -6.86 -9.38
N LYS A 438 0.56 -8.08 -9.70
CA LYS A 438 1.18 -9.02 -8.76
C LYS A 438 2.69 -9.10 -9.00
N ARG A 439 3.52 -8.83 -7.97
CA ARG A 439 4.98 -9.00 -8.08
C ARG A 439 5.32 -10.47 -8.34
N GLN A 440 6.15 -10.75 -9.34
CA GLN A 440 6.71 -12.08 -9.57
C GLN A 440 8.08 -12.21 -8.92
N VAL A 441 8.22 -13.15 -7.97
CA VAL A 441 9.55 -13.55 -7.46
C VAL A 441 10.13 -14.55 -8.46
N LYS A 442 10.99 -14.10 -9.36
CA LYS A 442 11.77 -15.03 -10.19
C LYS A 442 12.68 -15.86 -9.28
N LYS A 443 12.39 -17.16 -9.12
CA LYS A 443 13.42 -18.12 -8.70
C LYS A 443 14.54 -18.03 -9.73
N ASN A 444 15.74 -17.65 -9.30
CA ASN A 444 16.92 -17.77 -10.15
C ASN A 444 17.01 -19.24 -10.56
N LYS A 445 16.66 -19.57 -11.81
CA LYS A 445 16.90 -20.91 -12.35
C LYS A 445 18.39 -21.19 -12.17
N SER A 446 18.71 -22.33 -11.56
CA SER A 446 20.09 -22.77 -11.41
C SER A 446 20.76 -22.75 -12.78
N VAL A 447 21.97 -22.18 -12.85
CA VAL A 447 22.82 -22.09 -14.05
C VAL A 447 22.93 -23.44 -14.79
N ILE A 448 22.80 -24.55 -14.05
CA ILE A 448 22.84 -25.92 -14.54
C ILE A 448 21.65 -26.24 -15.46
N GLN A 449 20.45 -25.67 -15.20
CA GLN A 449 19.26 -25.94 -16.02
C GLN A 449 19.26 -25.15 -17.34
N THR A 450 19.94 -24.00 -17.38
CA THR A 450 20.13 -23.21 -18.62
C THR A 450 21.27 -23.78 -19.49
N LEU A 451 22.25 -24.45 -18.89
CA LEU A 451 23.34 -25.12 -19.60
C LEU A 451 22.95 -26.50 -20.16
N LEU A 452 21.98 -27.19 -19.54
CA LEU A 452 21.57 -28.54 -19.97
C LEU A 452 20.47 -28.55 -21.04
N PHE A 453 19.59 -27.54 -21.07
CA PHE A 453 18.49 -27.46 -22.02
C PHE A 453 18.65 -26.21 -22.88
N GLY A 454 19.30 -26.41 -24.02
CA GLY A 454 19.61 -25.40 -25.01
C GLY A 454 18.40 -24.62 -25.50
N ALA A 455 18.68 -23.42 -25.98
CA ALA A 455 17.73 -22.45 -26.50
C ALA A 455 16.91 -23.01 -27.67
N GLU A 456 15.66 -23.38 -27.40
CA GLU A 456 14.59 -23.42 -28.37
C GLU A 456 13.39 -22.71 -27.76
N ASN A 457 13.09 -21.49 -28.23
CA ASN A 457 11.78 -20.81 -28.23
C ASN A 457 11.99 -19.32 -28.57
N GLY A 458 12.28 -19.01 -29.84
CA GLY A 458 12.54 -17.64 -30.32
C GLY A 458 11.30 -16.74 -30.38
N ASP A 459 10.14 -17.30 -30.76
CA ASP A 459 8.93 -16.49 -31.04
C ASP A 459 8.10 -16.16 -29.78
N GLU A 460 7.99 -17.08 -28.82
CA GLU A 460 7.31 -16.79 -27.54
C GLU A 460 8.10 -15.75 -26.73
N ASP A 461 9.43 -15.79 -26.77
CA ASP A 461 10.30 -14.87 -26.04
C ASP A 461 10.26 -13.45 -26.63
N LEU A 462 10.13 -13.32 -27.96
CA LEU A 462 9.92 -12.02 -28.63
C LEU A 462 8.56 -11.40 -28.30
N LYS A 463 7.48 -12.19 -28.34
CA LYS A 463 6.13 -11.70 -27.98
C LYS A 463 6.07 -11.29 -26.50
N SER A 464 6.68 -12.08 -25.61
CA SER A 464 6.79 -11.78 -24.18
C SER A 464 7.57 -10.48 -23.92
N LYS A 465 8.67 -10.25 -24.66
CA LYS A 465 9.46 -9.01 -24.59
C LYS A 465 8.67 -7.80 -25.06
N ASN A 466 7.95 -7.90 -26.18
CA ASN A 466 7.15 -6.80 -26.71
C ASN A 466 5.96 -6.43 -25.79
N ILE A 467 5.31 -7.44 -25.18
CA ILE A 467 4.26 -7.23 -24.18
C ILE A 467 4.83 -6.48 -22.98
N LYS A 468 5.97 -6.92 -22.44
CA LYS A 468 6.63 -6.27 -21.31
C LYS A 468 7.08 -4.85 -21.61
N GLN A 469 7.59 -4.61 -22.83
CA GLN A 469 7.96 -3.28 -23.29
C GLN A 469 6.76 -2.33 -23.31
N THR A 470 5.60 -2.83 -23.74
CA THR A 470 4.34 -2.07 -23.75
C THR A 470 3.87 -1.77 -22.33
N GLU A 471 3.94 -2.74 -21.42
CA GLU A 471 3.58 -2.56 -20.01
C GLU A 471 4.42 -1.47 -19.33
N ILE A 472 5.75 -1.52 -19.47
CA ILE A 472 6.67 -0.52 -18.91
C ILE A 472 6.32 0.89 -19.43
N LEU A 473 6.01 1.00 -20.72
CA LEU A 473 5.65 2.29 -21.33
C LEU A 473 4.30 2.81 -20.82
N VAL A 474 3.31 1.94 -20.64
CA VAL A 474 1.99 2.31 -20.09
C VAL A 474 2.14 2.78 -18.65
N ASP A 475 2.89 2.05 -17.82
CA ASP A 475 3.13 2.40 -16.43
C ASP A 475 3.89 3.74 -16.31
N LEU A 476 4.89 3.97 -17.15
CA LEU A 476 5.62 5.25 -17.23
C LEU A 476 4.67 6.41 -17.56
N ARG A 477 3.84 6.26 -18.59
CA ARG A 477 2.86 7.29 -19.00
C ARG A 477 1.87 7.58 -17.88
N GLU A 478 1.35 6.54 -17.23
CA GLU A 478 0.41 6.70 -16.14
C GLU A 478 1.05 7.44 -14.95
N ALA A 479 2.30 7.13 -14.60
CA ALA A 479 3.04 7.82 -13.55
C ALA A 479 3.26 9.30 -13.87
N ILE A 480 3.66 9.62 -15.11
CA ILE A 480 3.82 11.01 -15.58
C ILE A 480 2.50 11.77 -15.49
N LEU A 481 1.41 11.16 -15.96
CA LEU A 481 0.08 11.79 -15.91
C LEU A 481 -0.42 11.99 -14.48
N LYS A 482 -0.12 11.07 -13.54
CA LYS A 482 -0.47 11.25 -12.12
C LYS A 482 0.25 12.47 -11.53
N VAL A 483 1.56 12.62 -11.78
CA VAL A 483 2.33 13.80 -11.36
C VAL A 483 1.74 15.06 -12.00
N ALA A 484 1.53 15.07 -13.31
CA ALA A 484 1.01 16.24 -14.02
C ALA A 484 -0.40 16.66 -13.56
N ARG A 485 -1.30 15.68 -13.32
CA ARG A 485 -2.66 15.94 -12.80
C ARG A 485 -2.62 16.52 -11.40
N HIS A 486 -1.69 16.11 -10.54
CA HIS A 486 -1.52 16.71 -9.21
C HIS A 486 -1.26 18.22 -9.29
N PHE A 487 -0.36 18.64 -10.20
CA PHE A 487 -0.12 20.07 -10.46
C PHE A 487 -1.37 20.80 -10.96
N LEU A 488 -2.10 20.21 -11.91
CA LEU A 488 -3.30 20.83 -12.47
C LEU A 488 -4.46 20.93 -11.46
N THR A 489 -4.57 19.97 -10.54
CA THR A 489 -5.59 20.00 -9.47
C THR A 489 -5.31 21.11 -8.47
N ILE A 490 -4.05 21.28 -8.07
CA ILE A 490 -3.65 22.31 -7.09
C ILE A 490 -3.62 23.70 -7.76
N GLU A 491 -3.21 23.77 -9.03
CA GLU A 491 -3.13 25.02 -9.80
C GLU A 491 -3.86 24.92 -11.15
N PRO A 492 -5.20 25.06 -11.16
CA PRO A 492 -6.00 24.97 -12.39
C PRO A 492 -5.61 25.99 -13.48
N LYS A 493 -4.99 27.12 -13.09
CA LYS A 493 -4.51 28.16 -14.01
C LYS A 493 -3.41 27.65 -14.97
N LEU A 494 -2.68 26.61 -14.60
CA LEU A 494 -1.67 25.99 -15.46
C LEU A 494 -2.29 25.29 -16.68
N GLN A 495 -3.54 24.84 -16.59
CA GLN A 495 -4.19 24.04 -17.63
C GLN A 495 -4.23 24.72 -19.01
N ALA A 496 -4.26 26.06 -19.07
CA ALA A 496 -4.25 26.80 -20.34
C ALA A 496 -2.90 26.75 -21.09
N HIS A 497 -1.80 26.42 -20.41
CA HIS A 497 -0.44 26.51 -20.94
C HIS A 497 0.29 25.16 -20.97
N ILE A 498 -0.25 24.12 -20.33
CA ILE A 498 0.37 22.80 -20.21
C ILE A 498 -0.18 21.84 -21.26
N LYS A 499 0.72 21.10 -21.93
CA LYS A 499 0.36 19.99 -22.82
C LYS A 499 0.69 18.65 -22.15
N LEU A 500 -0.33 17.81 -22.00
CA LEU A 500 -0.20 16.47 -21.41
C LEU A 500 0.01 15.35 -22.45
N VAL A 501 0.06 15.69 -23.72
CA VAL A 501 0.33 14.75 -24.81
C VAL A 501 1.76 14.95 -25.26
N ALA A 502 2.55 13.88 -25.25
CA ALA A 502 3.94 13.91 -25.71
C ALA A 502 4.01 14.24 -27.21
N ASP A 503 4.92 15.13 -27.57
CA ASP A 503 5.22 15.50 -28.95
C ASP A 503 6.43 14.71 -29.45
N TYR A 504 6.20 13.80 -30.39
CA TYR A 504 7.24 12.93 -30.97
C TYR A 504 7.82 13.48 -32.28
N THR A 505 7.51 14.73 -32.64
CA THR A 505 8.07 15.33 -33.86
C THR A 505 9.56 15.63 -33.70
N MET A 506 10.29 15.54 -34.81
CA MET A 506 11.72 15.88 -34.86
C MET A 506 11.96 17.36 -34.53
N ASP A 507 11.04 18.24 -34.90
CA ASP A 507 11.11 19.68 -34.60
C ASP A 507 11.01 19.97 -33.10
N SER A 508 10.19 19.21 -32.37
CA SER A 508 10.11 19.29 -30.90
C SER A 508 11.43 18.87 -30.27
N HIS A 509 11.97 17.72 -30.71
CA HIS A 509 13.24 17.19 -30.21
C HIS A 509 14.42 18.15 -30.43
N ALA A 510 14.46 18.87 -31.56
CA ALA A 510 15.53 19.82 -31.87
C ALA A 510 15.56 21.04 -30.94
N LYS A 511 14.43 21.36 -30.28
CA LYS A 511 14.29 22.52 -29.40
C LYS A 511 14.63 22.26 -27.94
N ASP A 512 14.70 20.99 -27.51
CA ASP A 512 14.88 20.61 -26.10
C ASP A 512 16.08 21.32 -25.42
N HIS A 513 17.20 21.42 -26.13
CA HIS A 513 18.41 22.07 -25.61
C HIS A 513 18.27 23.60 -25.54
N GLU A 514 17.61 24.20 -26.53
CA GLU A 514 17.32 25.65 -26.54
C GLU A 514 16.35 26.02 -25.41
N ASP A 515 15.30 25.21 -25.23
CA ASP A 515 14.30 25.38 -24.17
C ASP A 515 14.95 25.28 -22.78
N TYR A 516 15.81 24.28 -22.56
CA TYR A 516 16.61 24.16 -21.34
C TYR A 516 17.48 25.40 -21.07
N ILE A 517 18.21 25.88 -22.08
CA ILE A 517 19.06 27.08 -21.95
C ILE A 517 18.20 28.31 -21.60
N ASN A 518 17.05 28.46 -22.25
CA ASN A 518 16.13 29.58 -22.03
C ASN A 518 15.55 29.56 -20.61
N VAL A 519 15.16 28.39 -20.10
CA VAL A 519 14.71 28.23 -18.71
C VAL A 519 15.83 28.55 -17.73
N SER A 520 17.01 27.95 -17.93
CA SER A 520 18.17 28.09 -17.04
C SER A 520 18.66 29.53 -16.94
N ARG A 521 18.72 30.27 -18.06
CA ARG A 521 19.10 31.71 -18.08
C ARG A 521 18.11 32.62 -17.34
N ASN A 522 16.84 32.24 -17.28
CA ASN A 522 15.78 33.08 -16.72
C ASN A 522 15.46 32.75 -15.25
N ARG A 523 16.15 31.78 -14.64
CA ARG A 523 16.00 31.42 -13.22
C ARG A 523 16.62 32.51 -12.34
N LYS A 524 15.78 33.31 -11.68
CA LYS A 524 16.24 34.38 -10.76
C LYS A 524 16.37 33.84 -9.34
N ARG A 525 17.57 33.97 -8.75
CA ARG A 525 17.81 33.70 -7.32
C ARG A 525 17.16 34.78 -6.45
N ARG A 526 16.56 34.42 -5.32
CA ARG A 526 15.88 35.34 -4.40
C ARG A 526 16.32 35.11 -2.96
N ALA A 527 16.21 36.13 -2.12
CA ALA A 527 16.45 36.03 -0.68
C ALA A 527 15.41 36.81 0.11
N LYS A 528 15.12 36.36 1.32
CA LYS A 528 14.21 37.00 2.26
C LYS A 528 15.03 37.75 3.28
N ALA A 529 14.76 39.04 3.45
CA ALA A 529 15.36 39.81 4.51
C ALA A 529 14.97 39.25 5.90
N LEU A 530 15.95 38.91 6.71
CA LEU A 530 15.78 38.53 8.12
C LEU A 530 15.76 39.75 9.04
N HIS A 531 16.40 40.84 8.60
CA HIS A 531 16.58 42.09 9.34
C HIS A 531 16.28 43.29 8.44
N ASP A 532 16.03 44.45 9.06
CA ASP A 532 15.97 45.72 8.34
C ASP A 532 17.40 46.18 7.99
N PHE A 533 17.57 46.77 6.81
CA PHE A 533 18.84 47.38 6.37
C PHE A 533 18.53 48.74 5.75
N GLU A 534 18.95 49.82 6.42
CA GLU A 534 18.75 51.19 5.95
C GLU A 534 19.87 51.59 4.99
N ARG A 535 19.48 52.16 3.85
CA ARG A 535 20.39 52.69 2.85
C ARG A 535 20.98 54.02 3.32
N HIS A 536 22.30 54.10 3.44
CA HIS A 536 23.03 55.32 3.79
C HIS A 536 23.76 55.91 2.58
N ASP A 537 24.25 55.05 1.68
CA ASP A 537 24.98 55.44 0.47
C ASP A 537 24.25 55.05 -0.83
N ASP A 538 24.66 55.66 -1.94
CA ASP A 538 24.00 55.48 -3.24
C ASP A 538 24.21 54.07 -3.84
N ASP A 539 25.22 53.33 -3.40
CA ASP A 539 25.53 51.98 -3.84
C ASP A 539 24.90 50.88 -2.97
N GLU A 540 24.29 51.23 -1.83
CA GLU A 540 23.59 50.31 -0.92
C GLU A 540 22.13 50.04 -1.32
N LEU A 541 21.65 48.82 -1.09
CA LEU A 541 20.24 48.44 -1.29
C LEU A 541 19.50 48.34 0.04
N GLY A 542 18.70 49.35 0.39
CA GLY A 542 17.87 49.32 1.59
C GLY A 542 16.64 48.42 1.46
N PHE A 543 16.29 47.70 2.53
CA PHE A 543 15.13 46.80 2.62
C PHE A 543 14.64 46.63 4.06
N ARG A 544 13.42 46.11 4.22
CA ARG A 544 12.83 45.76 5.52
C ARG A 544 12.77 44.25 5.71
N ARG A 545 12.71 43.82 6.97
CA ARG A 545 12.52 42.43 7.38
C ARG A 545 11.29 41.85 6.67
N ASN A 546 11.48 40.68 6.07
CA ASN A 546 10.58 39.93 5.18
C ASN A 546 10.48 40.42 3.73
N ASP A 547 11.20 41.46 3.32
CA ASP A 547 11.28 41.83 1.90
C ASP A 547 11.95 40.73 1.07
N ILE A 548 11.53 40.61 -0.18
CA ILE A 548 12.01 39.59 -1.12
C ILE A 548 12.94 40.25 -2.13
N ILE A 549 14.23 40.02 -1.98
CA ILE A 549 15.29 40.62 -2.77
C ILE A 549 15.64 39.68 -3.92
N THR A 550 15.72 40.19 -5.15
CA THR A 550 16.29 39.42 -6.26
C THR A 550 17.81 39.46 -6.16
N ILE A 551 18.46 38.32 -6.05
CA ILE A 551 19.92 38.23 -5.98
C ILE A 551 20.50 38.39 -7.38
N VAL A 552 21.40 39.35 -7.54
CA VAL A 552 22.08 39.67 -8.81
C VAL A 552 23.53 39.18 -8.79
N SER A 553 24.22 39.17 -7.64
CA SER A 553 25.55 38.56 -7.50
C SER A 553 25.89 38.20 -6.05
N GLN A 554 26.58 37.07 -5.86
CA GLN A 554 27.03 36.57 -4.55
C GLN A 554 28.56 36.48 -4.41
N LYS A 555 29.31 37.16 -5.29
CA LYS A 555 30.79 37.08 -5.39
C LYS A 555 31.56 37.32 -4.09
N ASP A 556 30.98 38.02 -3.13
CA ASP A 556 31.57 38.28 -1.82
C ASP A 556 30.73 37.59 -0.73
N GLU A 557 31.37 36.82 0.15
CA GLU A 557 30.71 36.02 1.19
C GLU A 557 29.97 36.88 2.22
N HIS A 558 30.31 38.16 2.31
CA HIS A 558 29.79 39.11 3.30
C HIS A 558 28.87 40.15 2.66
N CYS A 559 29.02 40.41 1.36
CA CYS A 559 28.38 41.50 0.65
C CYS A 559 27.78 41.04 -0.70
N TRP A 560 26.46 40.95 -0.79
CA TRP A 560 25.75 40.54 -2.01
C TRP A 560 25.18 41.74 -2.76
N VAL A 561 24.98 41.61 -4.08
CA VAL A 561 24.29 42.62 -4.89
C VAL A 561 22.91 42.13 -5.23
N GLY A 562 21.89 42.95 -5.01
CA GLY A 562 20.50 42.59 -5.29
C GLY A 562 19.69 43.72 -5.92
N GLU A 563 18.46 43.38 -6.28
CA GLU A 563 17.47 44.29 -6.83
C GLU A 563 16.15 44.16 -6.07
N LEU A 564 15.59 45.31 -5.64
CA LEU A 564 14.29 45.42 -4.99
C LEU A 564 13.60 46.70 -5.50
N ASN A 565 12.36 46.58 -5.99
CA ASN A 565 11.56 47.69 -6.51
C ASN A 565 12.26 48.55 -7.60
N GLY A 566 13.09 47.93 -8.43
CA GLY A 566 13.85 48.60 -9.49
C GLY A 566 15.09 49.36 -9.00
N LEU A 567 15.38 49.33 -7.71
CA LEU A 567 16.63 49.82 -7.13
C LEU A 567 17.61 48.66 -7.01
N ARG A 568 18.88 48.93 -7.33
CA ARG A 568 19.97 47.96 -7.29
C ARG A 568 21.10 48.50 -6.43
N GLY A 569 21.64 47.66 -5.57
CA GLY A 569 22.74 48.00 -4.67
C GLY A 569 23.27 46.77 -3.93
N TRP A 570 24.31 46.96 -3.13
CA TRP A 570 24.87 45.91 -2.30
C TRP A 570 24.19 45.85 -0.92
N PHE A 571 24.26 44.69 -0.27
CA PHE A 571 23.77 44.48 1.09
C PHE A 571 24.48 43.32 1.80
N PRO A 572 24.45 43.27 3.15
CA PRO A 572 25.11 42.20 3.90
C PRO A 572 24.44 40.83 3.72
N ALA A 573 25.21 39.81 3.33
CA ALA A 573 24.71 38.45 3.09
C ALA A 573 24.02 37.82 4.32
N LYS A 574 24.49 38.15 5.54
CA LYS A 574 23.93 37.64 6.81
C LYS A 574 22.56 38.22 7.16
N PHE A 575 22.14 39.28 6.48
CA PHE A 575 20.86 39.95 6.75
C PHE A 575 19.71 39.33 5.98
N VAL A 576 20.01 38.35 5.13
CA VAL A 576 19.04 37.66 4.33
C VAL A 576 19.18 36.15 4.53
N GLU A 577 18.05 35.47 4.46
CA GLU A 577 18.00 34.03 4.25
C GLU A 577 17.82 33.83 2.75
N LEU A 578 18.70 33.07 2.11
CA LEU A 578 18.43 32.60 0.75
C LEU A 578 17.06 31.95 0.75
N LEU A 579 16.13 32.55 0.03
CA LEU A 579 14.90 31.87 -0.25
C LEU A 579 15.30 30.78 -1.21
N ASP A 580 15.04 29.56 -0.79
CA ASP A 580 15.03 28.39 -1.65
C ASP A 580 14.52 28.76 -3.04
N GLU A 581 15.13 28.19 -4.08
CA GLU A 581 15.18 28.59 -5.52
C GLU A 581 13.82 28.60 -6.23
N ARG A 582 12.81 29.14 -5.58
CA ARG A 582 11.44 29.23 -6.00
C ARG A 582 11.43 30.30 -7.08
N SER A 583 11.47 29.84 -8.32
CA SER A 583 11.31 30.59 -9.56
C SER A 583 10.12 31.56 -9.50
N LYS A 584 10.00 32.48 -10.47
CA LYS A 584 8.74 33.20 -10.75
C LYS A 584 7.57 32.24 -11.03
N GLN A 585 7.86 30.96 -11.33
CA GLN A 585 6.91 29.88 -11.60
C GLN A 585 6.76 28.89 -10.43
N TYR A 586 7.08 29.31 -9.20
CA TYR A 586 6.90 28.47 -8.02
C TYR A 586 5.48 27.93 -7.90
N SER A 587 5.37 26.61 -7.69
CA SER A 587 4.12 25.93 -7.43
C SER A 587 4.19 25.14 -6.14
N SER A 588 3.20 25.30 -5.26
CA SER A 588 3.11 24.50 -4.04
C SER A 588 2.86 23.01 -4.32
N ALA A 589 2.40 22.68 -5.53
CA ALA A 589 2.20 21.31 -5.98
C ALA A 589 3.52 20.56 -6.21
N GLY A 590 4.60 21.28 -6.50
CA GLY A 590 5.92 20.70 -6.78
C GLY A 590 6.86 20.63 -5.58
N ASP A 591 6.44 21.15 -4.42
CA ASP A 591 7.28 21.39 -3.25
C ASP A 591 7.02 20.33 -2.18
N ASP A 592 7.98 19.43 -1.95
CA ASP A 592 7.79 18.33 -1.02
C ASP A 592 7.82 18.73 0.47
N ALA A 593 8.27 19.95 0.78
CA ALA A 593 8.13 20.52 2.11
C ALA A 593 6.69 20.99 2.41
N ILE A 594 5.86 21.17 1.38
CA ILE A 594 4.48 21.68 1.51
C ILE A 594 3.44 20.63 1.11
N SER A 595 3.67 19.90 0.02
CA SER A 595 2.79 18.85 -0.49
C SER A 595 3.47 17.49 -0.35
N GLU A 596 3.15 16.74 0.71
CA GLU A 596 3.70 15.38 0.88
C GLU A 596 3.29 14.45 -0.28
N THR A 597 2.15 14.71 -0.93
CA THR A 597 1.66 13.94 -2.08
C THR A 597 2.62 13.94 -3.27
N VAL A 598 3.34 15.05 -3.54
CA VAL A 598 4.29 15.07 -4.66
C VAL A 598 5.47 14.13 -4.43
N THR A 599 5.86 13.92 -3.17
CA THR A 599 6.88 12.94 -2.79
C THR A 599 6.46 11.53 -3.15
N ASP A 600 5.23 11.12 -2.81
CA ASP A 600 4.74 9.77 -3.11
C ASP A 600 4.59 9.55 -4.62
N LEU A 601 4.13 10.56 -5.34
CA LEU A 601 4.01 10.50 -6.79
C LEU A 601 5.38 10.39 -7.47
N VAL A 602 6.36 11.21 -7.08
CA VAL A 602 7.67 11.21 -7.72
C VAL A 602 8.54 10.04 -7.25
N ARG A 603 8.72 9.84 -5.95
CA ARG A 603 9.62 8.82 -5.39
C ARG A 603 8.97 7.44 -5.34
N GLY A 604 7.68 7.37 -5.05
CA GLY A 604 6.92 6.12 -4.90
C GLY A 604 6.32 5.58 -6.19
N THR A 605 6.04 6.43 -7.18
CA THR A 605 5.37 6.01 -8.44
C THR A 605 6.26 6.24 -9.67
N PHE A 606 6.72 7.47 -9.92
CA PHE A 606 7.45 7.81 -11.13
C PHE A 606 8.88 7.25 -11.17
N ALA A 607 9.69 7.45 -10.14
CA ALA A 607 11.07 6.97 -10.12
C ALA A 607 11.20 5.43 -10.29
N PRO A 608 10.29 4.59 -9.72
CA PRO A 608 10.25 3.17 -10.04
C PRO A 608 10.02 2.87 -11.52
N THR A 609 9.19 3.64 -12.25
CA THR A 609 9.00 3.43 -13.69
C THR A 609 10.27 3.79 -14.48
N ILE A 610 10.98 4.86 -14.10
CA ILE A 610 12.30 5.19 -14.66
C ILE A 610 13.31 4.07 -14.42
N LYS A 611 13.32 3.49 -13.20
CA LYS A 611 14.14 2.33 -12.89
C LYS A 611 13.79 1.13 -13.80
N GLN A 612 12.51 0.83 -14.00
CA GLN A 612 12.11 -0.28 -14.88
C GLN A 612 12.57 -0.08 -16.34
N VAL A 613 12.50 1.15 -16.85
CA VAL A 613 13.03 1.49 -18.18
C VAL A 613 14.54 1.25 -18.24
N LEU A 614 15.28 1.71 -17.22
CA LEU A 614 16.72 1.51 -17.12
C LEU A 614 17.09 0.04 -16.87
N GLU A 615 16.27 -0.78 -16.22
CA GLU A 615 16.56 -2.20 -16.01
C GLU A 615 16.24 -3.07 -17.24
N HIS A 616 15.42 -2.55 -18.16
CA HIS A 616 15.00 -3.28 -19.34
C HIS A 616 16.18 -3.58 -20.27
N GLY A 617 16.60 -4.85 -20.29
CA GLY A 617 17.67 -5.33 -21.16
C GLY A 617 19.09 -5.03 -20.69
N MET A 618 19.28 -4.76 -19.40
CA MET A 618 20.60 -4.65 -18.79
C MET A 618 21.31 -6.02 -18.74
N ARG A 619 22.60 -6.05 -19.08
CA ARG A 619 23.47 -7.24 -19.05
C ARG A 619 23.95 -7.51 -17.62
N ARG A 620 24.04 -8.78 -17.25
CA ARG A 620 24.62 -9.22 -15.97
C ARG A 620 26.07 -9.67 -16.20
N PRO A 621 27.03 -9.31 -15.32
CA PRO A 621 28.41 -9.79 -15.44
C PRO A 621 28.49 -11.31 -15.21
N SER A 622 29.37 -11.98 -15.95
CA SER A 622 29.53 -13.45 -15.92
C SER A 622 30.24 -13.95 -14.64
N PHE A 623 29.64 -14.97 -14.01
CA PHE A 623 30.11 -15.95 -13.00
C PHE A 623 30.93 -15.53 -11.75
N LEU A 624 31.53 -14.34 -11.68
CA LEU A 624 32.25 -13.81 -10.51
C LEU A 624 31.65 -12.45 -10.04
N GLY A 625 30.37 -12.23 -10.37
CA GLY A 625 29.74 -10.91 -10.55
C GLY A 625 29.66 -9.99 -9.32
N GLY A 626 30.17 -8.78 -9.51
CA GLY A 626 29.83 -7.61 -8.69
C GLY A 626 28.37 -7.15 -8.89
N PRO A 627 27.94 -6.09 -8.17
CA PRO A 627 26.57 -5.58 -8.23
C PRO A 627 26.17 -5.17 -9.66
N CYS A 628 24.92 -5.41 -10.06
CA CYS A 628 24.34 -5.02 -11.34
C CYS A 628 23.11 -4.15 -11.04
N HIS A 629 23.22 -2.85 -11.31
CA HIS A 629 22.21 -1.85 -10.98
C HIS A 629 22.32 -0.62 -11.93
N PRO A 630 21.21 0.02 -12.32
CA PRO A 630 21.22 1.23 -13.17
C PRO A 630 22.18 2.34 -12.71
N TRP A 631 22.32 2.52 -11.39
CA TRP A 631 23.22 3.52 -10.81
C TRP A 631 24.67 3.37 -11.28
N LEU A 632 25.20 2.14 -11.40
CA LEU A 632 26.58 1.93 -11.86
C LEU A 632 26.76 2.33 -13.32
N PHE A 633 25.76 2.02 -14.16
CA PHE A 633 25.74 2.46 -15.55
C PHE A 633 25.70 3.99 -15.64
N ILE A 634 24.85 4.64 -14.85
CA ILE A 634 24.72 6.11 -14.82
C ILE A 634 26.03 6.75 -14.38
N GLU A 635 26.67 6.23 -13.34
CA GLU A 635 27.94 6.73 -12.82
C GLU A 635 29.06 6.63 -13.86
N GLU A 636 29.17 5.48 -14.53
CA GLU A 636 30.16 5.25 -15.57
C GLU A 636 29.90 6.15 -16.80
N ALA A 637 28.65 6.23 -17.28
CA ALA A 637 28.27 7.05 -18.41
C ALA A 637 28.46 8.55 -18.14
N ALA A 638 28.04 9.04 -16.97
CA ALA A 638 28.21 10.45 -16.59
C ALA A 638 29.69 10.85 -16.50
N THR A 639 30.55 9.94 -16.03
CA THR A 639 32.00 10.17 -15.98
C THR A 639 32.60 10.21 -17.39
N ARG A 640 32.24 9.25 -18.24
CA ARG A 640 32.73 9.14 -19.62
C ARG A 640 32.39 10.34 -20.50
N GLU A 641 31.22 10.94 -20.32
CA GLU A 641 30.81 12.10 -21.11
C GLU A 641 31.62 13.37 -20.79
N VAL A 642 32.06 13.53 -19.54
CA VAL A 642 32.90 14.67 -19.12
C VAL A 642 34.40 14.45 -19.37
N GLU A 643 34.84 13.20 -19.53
CA GLU A 643 36.24 12.87 -19.89
C GLU A 643 36.68 13.46 -21.24
N LYS A 644 35.74 13.72 -22.16
CA LYS A 644 36.05 14.32 -23.47
C LYS A 644 36.63 15.74 -23.34
N ASP A 645 36.33 16.45 -22.24
CA ASP A 645 36.79 17.80 -21.91
C ASP A 645 37.44 17.89 -20.51
N PHE A 646 38.07 16.80 -20.05
CA PHE A 646 38.47 16.58 -18.66
C PHE A 646 39.27 17.73 -18.04
N ASP A 647 40.33 18.24 -18.70
CA ASP A 647 41.19 19.29 -18.14
C ASP A 647 40.46 20.65 -17.98
N SER A 648 39.44 20.92 -18.79
CA SER A 648 38.67 22.18 -18.74
C SER A 648 37.53 22.10 -17.71
N VAL A 649 36.84 20.95 -17.67
CA VAL A 649 35.65 20.75 -16.84
C VAL A 649 36.00 20.29 -15.43
N TYR A 650 36.94 19.35 -15.27
CA TYR A 650 37.38 18.85 -13.96
C TYR A 650 38.06 19.94 -13.15
N SER A 651 39.02 20.67 -13.74
CA SER A 651 39.67 21.80 -13.06
C SER A 651 38.65 22.86 -12.64
N ARG A 652 37.67 23.21 -13.48
CA ARG A 652 36.63 24.19 -13.12
C ARG A 652 35.68 23.70 -12.02
N LEU A 653 35.09 22.52 -12.17
CA LEU A 653 34.12 21.98 -11.21
C LEU A 653 34.75 21.67 -9.85
N VAL A 654 35.99 21.16 -9.83
CA VAL A 654 36.75 20.92 -8.60
C VAL A 654 37.16 22.25 -7.96
N LEU A 655 37.68 23.23 -8.72
CA LEU A 655 38.02 24.55 -8.17
C LEU A 655 36.79 25.28 -7.61
N CYS A 656 35.64 25.25 -8.29
CA CYS A 656 34.41 25.87 -7.79
C CYS A 656 33.91 25.21 -6.50
N LYS A 657 34.04 23.88 -6.38
CA LYS A 657 33.67 23.12 -5.17
C LYS A 657 34.66 23.30 -4.02
N THR A 658 35.96 23.31 -4.31
CA THR A 658 37.03 23.46 -3.29
C THR A 658 37.11 24.88 -2.76
N TYR A 659 36.87 25.90 -3.59
CA TYR A 659 36.97 27.32 -3.23
C TYR A 659 35.61 28.02 -3.03
N ARG A 660 34.48 27.31 -3.14
CA ARG A 660 33.12 27.87 -3.08
C ARG A 660 32.93 29.07 -4.02
N LEU A 661 33.51 29.00 -5.22
CA LEU A 661 33.38 30.08 -6.21
C LEU A 661 31.99 29.98 -6.86
N ASP A 662 31.22 31.06 -6.80
CA ASP A 662 29.91 31.14 -7.48
C ASP A 662 30.07 31.18 -9.00
N GLU A 663 29.42 30.22 -9.70
CA GLU A 663 29.34 30.17 -11.16
C GLU A 663 28.23 31.10 -11.70
N ASP A 664 28.16 32.34 -11.21
CA ASP A 664 27.07 33.28 -11.57
C ASP A 664 27.05 33.56 -13.09
N GLY A 665 26.01 33.05 -13.76
CA GLY A 665 25.64 33.40 -15.14
C GLY A 665 26.02 32.40 -16.23
N LYS A 666 26.75 31.31 -15.93
CA LYS A 666 27.07 30.26 -16.92
C LYS A 666 26.11 29.08 -16.79
N VAL A 667 25.26 28.88 -17.79
CA VAL A 667 24.39 27.69 -17.88
C VAL A 667 25.27 26.46 -18.11
N LEU A 668 25.25 25.52 -17.16
CA LEU A 668 25.91 24.23 -17.30
C LEU A 668 25.24 23.42 -18.41
N THR A 669 26.00 22.62 -19.15
CA THR A 669 25.39 21.68 -20.11
C THR A 669 24.71 20.54 -19.35
N PRO A 670 23.73 19.84 -19.95
CA PRO A 670 23.11 18.67 -19.33
C PRO A 670 24.12 17.61 -18.86
N GLU A 671 25.22 17.41 -19.60
CA GLU A 671 26.32 16.48 -19.27
C GLU A 671 27.08 16.92 -18.01
N GLU A 672 27.49 18.18 -17.94
CA GLU A 672 28.20 18.76 -16.79
C GLU A 672 27.32 18.70 -15.52
N LEU A 673 26.03 19.01 -15.67
CA LEU A 673 25.05 19.00 -14.59
C LEU A 673 24.73 17.58 -14.12
N LEU A 674 24.65 16.60 -15.03
CA LEU A 674 24.49 15.18 -14.70
C LEU A 674 25.68 14.69 -13.87
N TYR A 675 26.90 14.93 -14.35
CA TYR A 675 28.13 14.53 -13.64
C TYR A 675 28.20 15.15 -12.25
N ARG A 676 27.97 16.46 -12.13
CA ARG A 676 27.93 17.17 -10.84
C ARG A 676 26.89 16.56 -9.89
N SER A 677 25.70 16.26 -10.39
CA SER A 677 24.60 15.68 -9.59
C SER A 677 24.96 14.29 -9.07
N VAL A 678 25.51 13.42 -9.93
CA VAL A 678 25.98 12.08 -9.55
C VAL A 678 27.07 12.15 -8.48
N GLN A 679 28.07 13.03 -8.65
CA GLN A 679 29.14 13.23 -7.66
C GLN A 679 28.61 13.75 -6.32
N SER A 680 27.64 14.66 -6.35
CA SER A 680 26.98 15.18 -5.15
C SER A 680 26.21 14.09 -4.40
N ILE A 681 25.46 13.27 -5.14
CA ILE A 681 24.71 12.14 -4.58
C ILE A 681 25.67 11.12 -3.98
N ASN A 682 26.72 10.70 -4.70
CA ASN A 682 27.71 9.78 -4.14
C ASN A 682 28.30 10.30 -2.83
N GLN A 683 28.75 11.56 -2.80
CA GLN A 683 29.30 12.14 -1.58
C GLN A 683 28.30 12.15 -0.40
N SER A 684 27.06 12.58 -0.62
CA SER A 684 26.05 12.67 0.45
C SER A 684 25.53 11.30 0.89
N HIS A 685 25.21 10.43 -0.07
CA HIS A 685 24.54 9.16 0.14
C HIS A 685 25.51 8.05 0.58
N ASP A 686 26.76 8.04 0.10
CA ASP A 686 27.75 7.08 0.58
C ASP A 686 28.13 7.34 2.04
N ASN A 687 28.24 8.62 2.43
CA ASN A 687 28.42 9.03 3.83
C ASN A 687 27.26 8.58 4.73
N ALA A 688 26.07 8.40 4.17
CA ALA A 688 24.88 7.92 4.86
C ALA A 688 24.64 6.41 4.71
N HIS A 689 25.55 5.69 4.03
CA HIS A 689 25.41 4.26 3.68
C HIS A 689 24.10 3.94 2.95
N ALA A 690 23.60 4.87 2.13
CA ALA A 690 22.34 4.70 1.43
C ALA A 690 22.47 3.74 0.23
N GLN A 691 21.40 3.00 -0.05
CA GLN A 691 21.36 2.06 -1.16
C GLN A 691 21.28 2.76 -2.53
N MET A 692 21.67 2.04 -3.59
CA MET A 692 21.71 2.57 -4.96
C MET A 692 20.33 2.98 -5.49
N ASP A 693 19.27 2.35 -4.99
CA ASP A 693 17.88 2.73 -5.28
C ASP A 693 17.53 4.12 -4.71
N VAL A 694 18.04 4.43 -3.53
CA VAL A 694 17.89 5.77 -2.92
C VAL A 694 18.62 6.79 -3.78
N LYS A 695 19.88 6.50 -4.15
CA LYS A 695 20.66 7.36 -5.05
C LYS A 695 19.94 7.64 -6.37
N LEU A 696 19.35 6.61 -6.99
CA LEU A 696 18.60 6.76 -8.23
C LEU A 696 17.37 7.67 -8.08
N ARG A 697 16.60 7.51 -7.00
CA ARG A 697 15.45 8.38 -6.72
C ARG A 697 15.87 9.82 -6.47
N SER A 698 16.97 10.05 -5.76
CA SER A 698 17.54 11.37 -5.53
C SER A 698 17.98 12.03 -6.85
N LEU A 699 18.56 11.26 -7.77
CA LEU A 699 18.90 11.76 -9.11
C LEU A 699 17.65 12.13 -9.91
N VAL A 700 16.60 11.31 -9.89
CA VAL A 700 15.32 11.66 -10.53
C VAL A 700 14.77 12.98 -9.97
N CYS A 701 14.82 13.18 -8.65
CA CYS A 701 14.40 14.43 -8.01
C CYS A 701 15.22 15.63 -8.49
N LEU A 702 16.55 15.51 -8.52
CA LEU A 702 17.42 16.58 -9.04
C LEU A 702 17.13 16.89 -10.52
N GLY A 703 16.93 15.87 -11.34
CA GLY A 703 16.61 16.05 -12.75
C GLY A 703 15.26 16.74 -13.00
N LEU A 704 14.28 16.53 -12.11
CA LEU A 704 13.00 17.22 -12.14
C LEU A 704 13.10 18.66 -11.64
N ASN A 705 13.83 18.91 -10.55
CA ASN A 705 14.09 20.26 -10.03
C ASN A 705 14.78 21.14 -11.09
N GLU A 706 15.71 20.56 -11.85
CA GLU A 706 16.43 21.23 -12.94
C GLU A 706 15.69 21.15 -14.29
N GLN A 707 14.51 20.52 -14.35
CA GLN A 707 13.70 20.32 -15.56
C GLN A 707 14.47 19.67 -16.73
N VAL A 708 15.54 18.91 -16.44
CA VAL A 708 16.53 18.40 -17.39
C VAL A 708 16.53 16.87 -17.50
N LEU A 709 15.69 16.16 -16.72
CA LEU A 709 15.69 14.69 -16.65
C LEU A 709 15.59 13.99 -18.02
N HIS A 710 14.80 14.54 -18.94
CA HIS A 710 14.66 14.04 -20.32
C HIS A 710 15.95 14.20 -21.14
N LEU A 711 16.71 15.28 -20.93
CA LEU A 711 18.03 15.49 -21.54
C LEU A 711 19.08 14.58 -20.90
N TRP A 712 19.02 14.32 -19.59
CA TRP A 712 19.89 13.33 -18.96
C TRP A 712 19.69 11.92 -19.53
N LEU A 713 18.46 11.53 -19.86
CA LEU A 713 18.21 10.27 -20.55
C LEU A 713 18.90 10.22 -21.92
N GLU A 714 18.83 11.31 -22.69
CA GLU A 714 19.54 11.43 -23.97
C GLU A 714 21.06 11.32 -23.81
N VAL A 715 21.66 12.01 -22.83
CA VAL A 715 23.09 11.94 -22.53
C VAL A 715 23.51 10.49 -22.23
N LEU A 716 22.75 9.81 -21.38
CA LEU A 716 23.02 8.41 -21.01
C LEU A 716 22.91 7.46 -22.22
N CYS A 717 21.86 7.60 -23.03
CA CYS A 717 21.61 6.77 -24.20
C CYS A 717 22.59 7.05 -25.36
N SER A 718 23.14 8.26 -25.42
CA SER A 718 24.12 8.67 -26.44
C SER A 718 25.53 8.15 -26.18
N CYS A 719 25.81 7.65 -24.97
CA CYS A 719 27.10 7.10 -24.58
C CYS A 719 27.30 5.66 -25.14
N ALA A 720 27.44 5.54 -26.46
CA ALA A 720 27.36 4.26 -27.19
C ALA A 720 28.29 3.16 -26.65
N GLU A 721 29.54 3.49 -26.28
CA GLU A 721 30.50 2.54 -25.73
C GLU A 721 30.01 1.92 -24.41
N ILE A 722 29.49 2.76 -23.51
CA ILE A 722 29.00 2.34 -22.20
C ILE A 722 27.64 1.63 -22.34
N VAL A 723 26.75 2.12 -23.19
CA VAL A 723 25.47 1.45 -23.48
C VAL A 723 25.69 0.04 -24.04
N GLN A 724 26.64 -0.13 -24.98
CA GLN A 724 26.97 -1.45 -25.54
C GLN A 724 27.56 -2.41 -24.49
N LYS A 725 28.29 -1.89 -23.51
CA LYS A 725 28.81 -2.65 -22.37
C LYS A 725 27.68 -3.14 -21.46
N TRP A 726 26.74 -2.26 -21.14
CA TRP A 726 25.73 -2.50 -20.11
C TRP A 726 24.40 -3.06 -20.62
N TYR A 727 24.08 -2.96 -21.92
CA TYR A 727 22.75 -3.29 -22.43
C TYR A 727 22.75 -4.19 -23.66
N TYR A 728 21.72 -5.03 -23.78
CA TYR A 728 21.42 -5.75 -25.01
C TYR A 728 20.77 -4.83 -26.06
N PRO A 729 20.95 -5.07 -27.37
CA PRO A 729 20.41 -4.22 -28.45
C PRO A 729 18.88 -4.02 -28.44
N TRP A 730 18.12 -4.95 -27.85
CA TRP A 730 16.67 -4.87 -27.74
C TRP A 730 16.17 -4.05 -26.54
N SER A 731 17.07 -3.55 -25.68
CA SER A 731 16.74 -2.69 -24.54
C SER A 731 16.17 -1.34 -24.98
N PHE A 732 15.50 -0.62 -24.06
CA PHE A 732 15.10 0.76 -24.33
C PHE A 732 16.32 1.67 -24.52
N ILE A 733 17.36 1.47 -23.70
CA ILE A 733 18.54 2.33 -23.64
C ILE A 733 19.41 2.21 -24.90
N TYR A 734 19.51 1.01 -25.49
CA TYR A 734 20.31 0.79 -26.71
C TYR A 734 19.48 0.95 -28.01
N SER A 735 18.18 0.61 -28.01
CA SER A 735 17.35 0.79 -29.20
C SER A 735 16.89 2.26 -29.36
N PRO A 736 16.39 2.68 -30.54
CA PRO A 736 15.75 3.99 -30.70
C PRO A 736 14.54 4.24 -29.78
N GLY A 737 14.07 3.22 -29.03
CA GLY A 737 12.97 3.34 -28.08
C GLY A 737 13.21 4.37 -26.97
N TRP A 738 14.45 4.70 -26.62
CA TRP A 738 14.73 5.77 -25.64
C TRP A 738 14.20 7.13 -26.08
N VAL A 739 14.08 7.41 -27.39
CA VAL A 739 13.53 8.67 -27.91
C VAL A 739 12.06 8.81 -27.51
N GLN A 740 11.31 7.71 -27.55
CA GLN A 740 9.92 7.69 -27.09
C GLN A 740 9.84 8.00 -25.60
N ILE A 741 10.67 7.34 -24.79
CA ILE A 741 10.74 7.58 -23.33
C ILE A 741 11.11 9.04 -23.03
N LYS A 742 12.09 9.60 -23.76
CA LYS A 742 12.49 10.99 -23.63
C LYS A 742 11.31 11.93 -23.84
N CYS A 743 10.53 11.74 -24.91
CA CYS A 743 9.36 12.57 -25.19
C CYS A 743 8.27 12.46 -24.12
N GLU A 744 8.07 11.28 -23.52
CA GLU A 744 7.15 11.14 -22.38
C GLU A 744 7.65 11.95 -21.17
N VAL A 745 8.91 11.74 -20.77
CA VAL A 745 9.50 12.40 -19.59
C VAL A 745 9.57 13.92 -19.76
N ARG A 746 9.74 14.41 -21.00
CA ARG A 746 9.71 15.84 -21.34
C ARG A 746 8.43 16.53 -20.87
N ILE A 747 7.29 15.84 -20.79
CA ILE A 747 6.05 16.45 -20.28
C ILE A 747 6.27 17.09 -18.91
N LEU A 748 7.08 16.46 -18.05
CA LEU A 748 7.36 16.94 -16.70
C LEU A 748 8.26 18.17 -16.65
N SER A 749 9.01 18.51 -17.71
CA SER A 749 9.84 19.73 -17.73
C SER A 749 9.02 21.02 -17.75
N GLN A 750 7.72 20.92 -18.02
CA GLN A 750 6.79 22.07 -17.97
C GLN A 750 6.41 22.49 -16.54
N PHE A 751 6.73 21.68 -15.52
CA PHE A 751 6.37 21.92 -14.12
C PHE A 751 7.61 22.27 -13.28
N ALA A 752 7.45 23.21 -12.35
CA ALA A 752 8.50 23.58 -11.41
C ALA A 752 8.47 22.69 -10.17
N PHE A 753 9.53 21.93 -9.95
CA PHE A 753 9.70 21.06 -8.78
C PHE A 753 10.65 21.67 -7.75
N ASN A 754 10.42 21.36 -6.48
CA ASN A 754 11.30 21.66 -5.36
C ASN A 754 11.34 20.45 -4.43
N LEU A 755 12.10 19.43 -4.85
CA LEU A 755 12.18 18.14 -4.17
C LEU A 755 13.50 18.00 -3.41
N ASN A 756 13.46 17.65 -2.13
CA ASN A 756 14.65 17.43 -1.33
C ASN A 756 15.43 16.16 -1.75
N PRO A 757 16.64 16.25 -2.33
CA PRO A 757 17.40 15.07 -2.74
C PRO A 757 17.88 14.20 -1.56
N ASP A 758 17.91 14.73 -0.35
CA ASP A 758 18.35 14.03 0.87
C ASP A 758 17.17 13.48 1.69
N TRP A 759 15.93 13.52 1.16
CA TRP A 759 14.70 13.15 1.87
C TRP A 759 14.73 11.76 2.52
N GLU A 760 15.37 10.79 1.86
CA GLU A 760 15.44 9.39 2.31
C GLU A 760 16.69 9.11 3.15
N LEU A 761 17.55 10.10 3.40
CA LEU A 761 18.73 9.95 4.24
C LEU A 761 18.36 10.08 5.74
N PRO A 762 19.09 9.42 6.64
CA PRO A 762 18.87 9.57 8.08
C PRO A 762 19.07 11.02 8.52
N THR A 763 18.09 11.60 9.23
CA THR A 763 18.26 12.89 9.90
C THR A 763 19.48 12.84 10.81
N ARG A 764 20.47 13.73 10.58
CA ARG A 764 21.65 13.85 11.42
C ARG A 764 21.25 14.20 12.85
N LYS A 765 21.18 13.21 13.75
CA LYS A 765 21.11 13.43 15.19
C LYS A 765 22.46 13.97 15.66
N GLY A 766 22.59 15.29 15.74
CA GLY A 766 23.78 15.91 16.35
C GLY A 766 24.28 17.17 15.67
N VAL A 767 23.44 18.22 15.61
CA VAL A 767 23.88 19.58 15.95
C VAL A 767 22.70 20.20 16.70
N GLN A 768 22.66 20.01 18.02
CA GLN A 768 21.98 21.01 18.85
C GLN A 768 22.64 22.34 18.50
N SER A 769 21.84 23.32 18.09
CA SER A 769 22.26 24.71 18.01
C SER A 769 22.85 25.10 19.37
N GLN A 770 24.17 25.01 19.53
CA GLN A 770 24.83 25.67 20.64
C GLN A 770 24.45 27.15 20.54
N PRO A 771 23.96 27.77 21.63
CA PRO A 771 23.59 29.17 21.58
C PRO A 771 24.84 29.99 21.21
N LEU A 772 24.72 30.71 20.10
CA LEU A 772 25.73 31.55 19.43
C LEU A 772 26.35 32.68 20.29
N LYS A 773 26.14 32.71 21.61
CA LYS A 773 26.54 33.84 22.46
C LYS A 773 28.04 33.85 22.80
N ASP A 774 28.71 32.69 22.85
CA ASP A 774 30.10 32.66 23.33
C ASP A 774 31.13 32.89 22.22
N GLY A 775 30.88 32.40 21.00
CA GLY A 775 31.79 32.58 19.87
C GLY A 775 31.83 34.01 19.32
N VAL A 776 30.69 34.72 19.36
CA VAL A 776 30.60 36.13 18.91
C VAL A 776 31.29 37.07 19.91
N ARG A 777 31.22 36.76 21.21
CA ARG A 777 31.86 37.54 22.28
C ARG A 777 33.39 37.43 22.22
N ASP A 778 33.92 36.23 21.99
CA ASP A 778 35.35 36.01 21.84
C ASP A 778 35.92 36.61 20.54
N MET A 779 35.13 36.63 19.46
CA MET A 779 35.56 37.17 18.17
C MET A 779 35.55 38.71 18.13
N LEU A 780 34.58 39.36 18.77
CA LEU A 780 34.49 40.83 18.86
C LEU A 780 35.58 41.44 19.75
N VAL A 781 36.02 40.72 20.79
CA VAL A 781 37.15 41.13 21.66
C VAL A 781 38.50 40.97 20.95
N LYS A 782 38.64 39.99 20.04
CA LYS A 782 39.90 39.71 19.32
C LYS A 782 40.23 40.67 18.19
N HIS A 783 39.23 41.35 17.61
CA HIS A 783 39.39 42.21 16.43
C HIS A 783 39.17 43.71 16.69
N HIS A 784 39.15 44.15 17.96
CA HIS A 784 39.10 45.58 18.35
C HIS A 784 37.99 46.43 17.71
N LEU A 785 36.85 45.83 17.32
CA LEU A 785 35.77 46.55 16.62
C LEU A 785 34.70 47.16 17.55
N PHE A 786 34.87 47.08 18.88
CA PHE A 786 34.05 47.80 19.86
C PHE A 786 34.89 48.22 21.07
N SER A 787 34.98 49.53 21.35
CA SER A 787 35.29 50.03 22.70
C SER A 787 34.01 50.01 23.52
N TRP A 788 34.08 49.48 24.74
CA TRP A 788 32.96 49.47 25.67
C TRP A 788 32.60 50.90 26.11
N ASP A 789 31.36 51.30 25.85
CA ASP A 789 30.47 52.01 26.78
C ASP A 789 29.01 51.76 26.34
N LEU A 790 28.42 50.68 26.89
CA LEU A 790 26.98 50.46 27.03
C LEU A 790 26.72 49.40 28.12
#